data_AF-A0AAJ3F8E9-F1
#
_entry.id   AF-A0AAJ3F8E9-F1
#
_cell.length_a   1.000
_cell.length_b   1.000
_cell.length_c   1.000
_cell.angle_alpha   90.00
_cell.angle_beta   90.00
_cell.angle_gamma   90.00
#
_symmetry.space_group_name_H-M   'P 1'
#
loop_
_entity.id
_entity.type
_entity.pdbx_description
1 polymer ?
#
loop_
_entity_poly.entity_id
_entity_poly.type
_entity_poly.pdbx_seq_one_letter_code
_entity_poly.pdbx_strand_id
1 'polypeptide(L)'
;MIDLLPEPKVVHEDGNKTKKFKNLWLKSEQGISEELIALSRERFWNYQEVKINETEENILEVMLVDSLDNIDSDQKKLFQEQGYDINISKENVILRYENRVGFLNGMTTLKQLLEKSKDSFVLPICHITDWPSLEVRAIAQTFSWYAGYGRFGFDSQLWGFEEWKQYLNICLDNKINQFNLVMYGYWPFEMKKYPETVFRNVPIKIWNAENRRWLTVRYTHPNLEEPFLQKFIELSHRYGVKIFAYVGLNSYNGGFTIKHPEARMKPPKDSDFRNDFDSLCLSYPGNVEYIVESMKEIAKIGFDGYTLEESEEGFWFCECDDCKKRWHAISNSPGEAKHKANMWLLKKIYDEVRNINKDAVIGIRAFRQPPLEKDPMFLKECVDSMPEDIMLFWAPGLYVPESEFEKWCDAFGRDRIWARDTESNSITSTMGRLYRTFKSNVIRYEDETNEQVIETDIRQHRGSVKMGVHGINGFMFEWYGLFMHLFAHGNYGWGSQMDNEEFYHMACKQNFGDLGETVLYVMKNMVTIHESQIPLYTTPFPFQKNKMQQDDIPAILKAKQNHENILSKIKMLQKEAYLNEKLRPWLPHFDKLENAERRNAVIYDMVLAALAYEKEDDEEKKEKLLDEILYYNEQDFDIVKEMFFDINPVTETGVGSCMFPYHELKRIIHNMRHPEDKDEEVISSGVEAFGWLWL
;
A
#
# COMPACT_ATOMS: atom_id res chain seq x y z
N MET A 1 -7.92 0.26 -32.48
CA MET A 1 -7.15 1.09 -31.55
C MET A 1 -6.60 0.13 -30.53
N ILE A 2 -5.28 0.15 -30.34
CA ILE A 2 -4.59 -0.71 -29.39
C ILE A 2 -4.86 -0.15 -27.99
N ASP A 3 -5.55 -0.95 -27.17
CA ASP A 3 -5.83 -0.65 -25.78
C ASP A 3 -4.67 -1.21 -24.92
N LEU A 4 -3.66 -0.39 -24.59
CA LEU A 4 -2.55 -0.75 -23.69
C LEU A 4 -2.49 0.13 -22.42
N LEU A 5 -2.28 -0.51 -21.27
CA LEU A 5 -1.88 0.15 -20.02
C LEU A 5 -0.55 -0.42 -19.50
N PRO A 6 0.37 0.43 -18.98
CA PRO A 6 0.34 1.89 -19.01
C PRO A 6 0.29 2.50 -20.42
N GLU A 7 -0.44 3.62 -20.56
CA GLU A 7 -0.68 4.30 -21.85
C GLU A 7 0.65 4.70 -22.54
N PRO A 8 0.94 4.16 -23.73
CA PRO A 8 2.18 4.46 -24.45
C PRO A 8 2.21 5.89 -25.02
N LYS A 9 3.41 6.49 -25.13
CA LYS A 9 3.59 7.86 -25.67
C LYS A 9 3.24 7.99 -27.15
N VAL A 10 3.62 7.01 -27.98
CA VAL A 10 3.36 7.01 -29.42
C VAL A 10 2.86 5.64 -29.85
N VAL A 11 1.74 5.61 -30.58
CA VAL A 11 1.18 4.40 -31.19
C VAL A 11 0.67 4.69 -32.59
N HIS A 12 1.07 3.85 -33.54
CA HIS A 12 0.53 3.82 -34.89
C HIS A 12 0.07 2.39 -35.21
N GLU A 13 -1.20 2.23 -35.56
CA GLU A 13 -1.82 0.92 -35.83
C GLU A 13 -2.33 0.85 -37.28
N ASP A 14 -2.12 -0.28 -37.96
CA ASP A 14 -2.59 -0.53 -39.34
C ASP A 14 -3.86 -1.43 -39.40
N GLY A 15 -4.36 -1.87 -38.24
CA GLY A 15 -5.56 -2.71 -38.08
C GLY A 15 -5.41 -4.17 -38.55
N ASN A 16 -4.27 -4.49 -39.17
CA ASN A 16 -3.88 -5.83 -39.58
C ASN A 16 -3.23 -6.60 -38.42
N LYS A 17 -3.04 -7.93 -38.61
CA LYS A 17 -2.40 -8.80 -37.62
C LYS A 17 -1.23 -9.57 -38.23
N THR A 18 -0.31 -10.01 -37.38
CA THR A 18 0.79 -10.90 -37.76
C THR A 18 0.29 -12.23 -38.29
N LYS A 19 1.20 -13.04 -38.86
CA LYS A 19 0.95 -14.48 -38.98
C LYS A 19 0.69 -15.10 -37.60
N LYS A 20 -0.04 -16.23 -37.60
CA LYS A 20 -0.25 -17.03 -36.39
C LYS A 20 1.07 -17.67 -35.96
N PHE A 21 1.36 -17.62 -34.68
CA PHE A 21 2.55 -18.24 -34.09
C PHE A 21 2.19 -18.95 -32.79
N LYS A 22 3.09 -19.82 -32.30
CA LYS A 22 3.01 -20.41 -30.96
C LYS A 22 4.20 -19.99 -30.09
N ASN A 23 5.31 -19.65 -30.74
CA ASN A 23 6.60 -19.45 -30.09
C ASN A 23 7.20 -18.12 -30.53
N LEU A 24 7.93 -17.47 -29.62
CA LEU A 24 8.74 -16.30 -29.92
C LEU A 24 10.20 -16.74 -30.07
N TRP A 25 10.83 -16.30 -31.14
CA TRP A 25 12.24 -16.57 -31.39
C TRP A 25 13.04 -15.27 -31.38
N LEU A 26 13.71 -15.01 -30.25
CA LEU A 26 14.51 -13.81 -30.07
C LEU A 26 15.88 -14.00 -30.74
N LYS A 27 16.30 -13.01 -31.51
CA LYS A 27 17.62 -12.93 -32.13
C LYS A 27 18.19 -11.52 -32.02
N SER A 28 19.52 -11.40 -32.08
CA SER A 28 20.27 -10.14 -32.22
C SER A 28 21.30 -10.33 -33.33
N GLU A 29 21.69 -9.27 -34.05
CA GLU A 29 22.78 -9.34 -35.04
C GLU A 29 24.09 -9.82 -34.40
N GLN A 30 24.30 -9.48 -33.13
CA GLN A 30 25.50 -9.82 -32.36
C GLN A 30 25.36 -11.14 -31.58
N GLY A 31 24.22 -11.82 -31.70
CA GLY A 31 23.83 -12.94 -30.83
C GLY A 31 23.14 -12.46 -29.54
N ILE A 32 22.31 -13.32 -28.95
CA ILE A 32 21.54 -13.02 -27.74
C ILE A 32 22.14 -13.75 -26.54
N SER A 33 22.16 -13.10 -25.37
CA SER A 33 22.62 -13.73 -24.13
C SER A 33 21.55 -14.65 -23.55
N GLU A 34 21.98 -15.72 -22.86
CA GLU A 34 21.05 -16.61 -22.14
C GLU A 34 20.29 -15.85 -21.03
N GLU A 35 20.87 -14.78 -20.46
CA GLU A 35 20.20 -13.94 -19.47
C GLU A 35 18.94 -13.28 -20.05
N LEU A 36 19.01 -12.68 -21.25
CA LEU A 36 17.85 -12.03 -21.87
C LEU A 36 16.77 -13.04 -22.27
N ILE A 37 17.18 -14.24 -22.70
CA ILE A 37 16.24 -15.35 -22.96
C ILE A 37 15.54 -15.76 -21.66
N ALA A 38 16.30 -15.99 -20.59
CA ALA A 38 15.76 -16.38 -19.28
C ALA A 38 14.80 -15.32 -18.73
N LEU A 39 15.18 -14.04 -18.78
CA LEU A 39 14.31 -12.93 -18.39
C LEU A 39 13.02 -12.90 -19.20
N SER A 40 13.11 -13.11 -20.51
CA SER A 40 11.91 -13.17 -21.38
C SER A 40 10.98 -14.30 -20.98
N ARG A 41 11.50 -15.51 -20.73
CA ARG A 41 10.71 -16.66 -20.25
C ARG A 41 10.00 -16.34 -18.93
N GLU A 42 10.72 -15.72 -17.99
CA GLU A 42 10.14 -15.33 -16.71
C GLU A 42 9.08 -14.22 -16.85
N ARG A 43 9.26 -13.24 -17.75
CA ARG A 43 8.25 -12.18 -17.97
C ARG A 43 6.92 -12.70 -18.51
N PHE A 44 6.95 -13.82 -19.22
CA PHE A 44 5.76 -14.52 -19.75
C PHE A 44 5.20 -15.53 -18.73
N TRP A 45 5.40 -15.29 -17.42
CA TRP A 45 4.96 -16.15 -16.32
C TRP A 45 3.49 -16.60 -16.38
N ASN A 46 2.58 -15.77 -16.89
CA ASN A 46 1.14 -16.05 -17.03
C ASN A 46 0.73 -16.45 -18.46
N TYR A 47 1.70 -16.70 -19.35
CA TYR A 47 1.54 -17.19 -20.72
C TYR A 47 2.49 -18.37 -20.99
N GLN A 48 2.46 -19.38 -20.13
CA GLN A 48 3.34 -20.56 -20.21
C GLN A 48 3.20 -21.37 -21.51
N GLU A 49 2.09 -21.16 -22.24
CA GLU A 49 1.87 -21.75 -23.55
C GLU A 49 2.69 -21.08 -24.69
N VAL A 50 3.24 -19.89 -24.46
CA VAL A 50 4.14 -19.20 -25.40
C VAL A 50 5.58 -19.58 -25.08
N LYS A 51 6.22 -20.38 -25.94
CA LYS A 51 7.62 -20.75 -25.72
C LYS A 51 8.57 -19.70 -26.27
N ILE A 52 9.67 -19.46 -25.56
CA ILE A 52 10.67 -18.45 -25.91
C ILE A 52 12.02 -19.13 -26.11
N ASN A 53 12.50 -19.14 -27.36
CA ASN A 53 13.75 -19.79 -27.78
C ASN A 53 13.87 -21.27 -27.34
N GLU A 54 12.77 -22.02 -27.35
CA GLU A 54 12.77 -23.47 -27.05
C GLU A 54 12.57 -24.34 -28.30
N THR A 55 11.94 -23.81 -29.35
CA THR A 55 11.67 -24.51 -30.62
C THR A 55 11.58 -23.51 -31.78
N GLU A 56 12.00 -23.94 -32.98
CA GLU A 56 11.96 -23.15 -34.21
C GLU A 56 10.67 -23.37 -35.03
N GLU A 57 9.73 -24.18 -34.52
CA GLU A 57 8.44 -24.41 -35.18
C GLU A 57 7.43 -23.30 -34.91
N ASN A 58 6.67 -22.88 -35.93
CA ASN A 58 5.55 -21.92 -35.80
C ASN A 58 5.94 -20.64 -35.03
N ILE A 59 7.11 -20.08 -35.37
CA ILE A 59 7.68 -18.93 -34.68
C ILE A 59 7.20 -17.59 -35.23
N LEU A 60 7.20 -16.58 -34.37
CA LEU A 60 7.34 -15.18 -34.74
C LEU A 60 8.73 -14.72 -34.28
N GLU A 61 9.53 -14.21 -35.22
CA GLU A 61 10.86 -13.71 -34.91
C GLU A 61 10.79 -12.35 -34.21
N VAL A 62 11.57 -12.17 -33.16
CA VAL A 62 11.76 -10.91 -32.45
C VAL A 62 13.22 -10.49 -32.60
N MET A 63 13.45 -9.49 -33.45
CA MET A 63 14.76 -8.89 -33.71
C MET A 63 15.05 -7.85 -32.62
N LEU A 64 15.99 -8.17 -31.74
CA LEU A 64 16.50 -7.26 -30.71
C LEU A 64 17.57 -6.34 -31.30
N VAL A 65 17.45 -5.04 -31.02
CA VAL A 65 18.42 -4.01 -31.41
C VAL A 65 18.76 -3.19 -30.17
N ASP A 66 20.03 -3.18 -29.78
CA ASP A 66 20.57 -2.51 -28.59
C ASP A 66 20.90 -1.03 -28.85
N SER A 67 20.04 -0.32 -29.57
CA SER A 67 20.17 1.11 -29.84
C SER A 67 18.81 1.76 -30.08
N LEU A 68 18.61 2.93 -29.50
CA LEU A 68 17.48 3.83 -29.74
C LEU A 68 17.88 5.04 -30.61
N ASP A 69 19.04 4.96 -31.29
CA ASP A 69 19.56 6.06 -32.09
C ASP A 69 18.59 6.47 -33.21
N ASN A 70 18.49 7.78 -33.41
CA ASN A 70 17.63 8.41 -34.44
C ASN A 70 16.13 8.24 -34.21
N ILE A 71 15.70 7.91 -32.99
CA ILE A 71 14.28 7.93 -32.60
C ILE A 71 14.06 9.13 -31.69
N ASP A 72 13.08 9.96 -32.06
CA ASP A 72 12.77 11.18 -31.32
C ASP A 72 12.01 10.87 -30.02
N SER A 73 12.40 11.55 -28.94
CA SER A 73 11.72 11.53 -27.65
C SER A 73 11.87 12.90 -26.97
N ASP A 74 10.83 13.32 -26.26
CA ASP A 74 10.85 14.54 -25.45
C ASP A 74 11.58 14.37 -24.11
N GLN A 75 11.92 13.12 -23.73
CA GLN A 75 12.60 12.76 -22.48
C GLN A 75 13.76 11.79 -22.76
N LYS A 76 14.79 12.29 -23.45
CA LYS A 76 15.91 11.46 -23.92
C LYS A 76 16.52 10.57 -22.82
N LYS A 77 16.78 11.10 -21.62
CA LYS A 77 17.36 10.32 -20.50
C LYS A 77 16.48 9.12 -20.14
N LEU A 78 15.20 9.34 -19.87
CA LEU A 78 14.27 8.27 -19.47
C LEU A 78 13.99 7.29 -20.60
N PHE A 79 13.98 7.76 -21.85
CA PHE A 79 13.86 6.88 -23.02
C PHE A 79 15.05 5.93 -23.13
N GLN A 80 16.26 6.41 -22.91
CA GLN A 80 17.47 5.57 -22.90
C GLN A 80 17.50 4.60 -21.72
N GLU A 81 17.12 5.06 -20.53
CA GLU A 81 17.19 4.24 -19.30
C GLU A 81 16.07 3.18 -19.21
N GLN A 82 14.85 3.53 -19.63
CA GLN A 82 13.64 2.73 -19.36
C GLN A 82 12.73 2.54 -20.58
N GLY A 83 12.98 3.25 -21.67
CA GLY A 83 12.14 3.24 -22.85
C GLY A 83 12.48 2.16 -23.85
N TYR A 84 11.63 2.05 -24.87
CA TYR A 84 11.75 1.08 -25.95
C TYR A 84 11.01 1.54 -27.20
N ASP A 85 11.37 0.96 -28.32
CA ASP A 85 10.68 1.12 -29.60
C ASP A 85 10.35 -0.26 -30.18
N ILE A 86 9.09 -0.49 -30.53
CA ILE A 86 8.58 -1.74 -31.07
C ILE A 86 7.97 -1.46 -32.44
N ASN A 87 8.43 -2.19 -33.45
CA ASN A 87 7.76 -2.28 -34.75
C ASN A 87 7.31 -3.71 -35.00
N ILE A 88 6.00 -3.94 -35.03
CA ILE A 88 5.38 -5.24 -35.33
C ILE A 88 4.93 -5.22 -36.78
N SER A 89 5.58 -6.05 -37.61
CA SER A 89 5.19 -6.28 -38.99
C SER A 89 4.46 -7.61 -39.14
N LYS A 90 3.97 -7.91 -40.34
CA LYS A 90 3.29 -9.19 -40.62
C LYS A 90 4.16 -10.42 -40.31
N GLU A 91 5.47 -10.32 -40.53
CA GLU A 91 6.40 -11.46 -40.51
C GLU A 91 7.30 -11.51 -39.28
N ASN A 92 7.55 -10.38 -38.62
CA ASN A 92 8.47 -10.27 -37.50
C ASN A 92 8.16 -9.06 -36.60
N VAL A 93 8.84 -9.02 -35.46
CA VAL A 93 8.89 -7.89 -34.53
C VAL A 93 10.32 -7.35 -34.50
N ILE A 94 10.48 -6.03 -34.46
CA ILE A 94 11.75 -5.38 -34.11
C ILE A 94 11.52 -4.68 -32.76
N LEU A 95 12.32 -5.04 -31.76
CA LEU A 95 12.31 -4.42 -30.43
C LEU A 95 13.68 -3.75 -30.20
N ARG A 96 13.65 -2.42 -30.04
CA ARG A 96 14.81 -1.59 -29.76
C ARG A 96 14.82 -1.11 -28.32
N TYR A 97 16.00 -1.06 -27.72
CA TYR A 97 16.22 -0.60 -26.35
C TYR A 97 17.71 -0.26 -26.16
N GLU A 98 18.05 0.55 -25.16
CA GLU A 98 19.47 0.80 -24.79
C GLU A 98 19.88 0.07 -23.50
N ASN A 99 18.90 -0.27 -22.64
CA ASN A 99 19.16 -0.87 -21.34
C ASN A 99 18.22 -2.03 -21.01
N ARG A 100 18.60 -2.86 -20.04
CA ARG A 100 17.83 -4.03 -19.59
C ARG A 100 16.40 -3.69 -19.17
N VAL A 101 16.18 -2.55 -18.51
CA VAL A 101 14.84 -2.10 -18.10
C VAL A 101 13.97 -1.78 -19.32
N GLY A 102 14.52 -1.07 -20.31
CA GLY A 102 13.85 -0.82 -21.59
C GLY A 102 13.46 -2.10 -22.31
N PHE A 103 14.37 -3.08 -22.36
CA PHE A 103 14.08 -4.41 -22.89
C PHE A 103 12.91 -5.10 -22.16
N LEU A 104 12.93 -5.12 -20.82
CA LEU A 104 11.87 -5.75 -20.02
C LEU A 104 10.51 -5.06 -20.20
N ASN A 105 10.49 -3.74 -20.31
CA ASN A 105 9.27 -2.97 -20.59
C ASN A 105 8.74 -3.29 -22.00
N GLY A 106 9.61 -3.35 -23.01
CA GLY A 106 9.23 -3.74 -24.36
C GLY A 106 8.69 -5.18 -24.45
N MET A 107 9.34 -6.13 -23.78
CA MET A 107 8.84 -7.52 -23.69
C MET A 107 7.51 -7.60 -22.95
N THR A 108 7.30 -6.76 -21.93
CA THR A 108 6.02 -6.66 -21.20
C THR A 108 4.92 -6.15 -22.13
N THR A 109 5.19 -5.13 -22.95
CA THR A 109 4.22 -4.66 -23.95
C THR A 109 3.93 -5.70 -25.01
N LEU A 110 4.93 -6.44 -25.50
CA LEU A 110 4.68 -7.57 -26.41
C LEU A 110 3.77 -8.63 -25.77
N LYS A 111 3.96 -8.92 -24.47
CA LYS A 111 3.09 -9.83 -23.72
C LYS A 111 1.65 -9.31 -23.66
N GLN A 112 1.46 -8.04 -23.36
CA GLN A 112 0.13 -7.41 -23.25
C GLN A 112 -0.61 -7.35 -24.59
N LEU A 113 0.12 -7.25 -25.70
CA LEU A 113 -0.44 -7.26 -27.06
C LEU A 113 -0.85 -8.65 -27.56
N LEU A 114 -0.52 -9.73 -26.83
CA LEU A 114 -0.85 -11.09 -27.26
C LEU A 114 -2.36 -11.32 -27.32
N GLU A 115 -2.84 -11.62 -28.52
CA GLU A 115 -4.20 -12.10 -28.72
C GLU A 115 -4.23 -13.59 -28.98
N LYS A 116 -5.01 -14.32 -28.18
CA LYS A 116 -5.18 -15.77 -28.36
C LYS A 116 -6.13 -16.06 -29.53
N SER A 117 -5.64 -16.79 -30.52
CA SER A 117 -6.40 -17.33 -31.66
C SER A 117 -6.37 -18.86 -31.65
N LYS A 118 -7.36 -19.49 -31.00
CA LYS A 118 -7.42 -20.94 -30.75
C LYS A 118 -6.15 -21.44 -30.05
N ASP A 119 -5.37 -22.29 -30.70
CA ASP A 119 -4.12 -22.88 -30.19
C ASP A 119 -2.86 -22.06 -30.57
N SER A 120 -3.05 -20.84 -31.05
CA SER A 120 -1.97 -19.95 -31.54
C SER A 120 -2.22 -18.52 -31.08
N PHE A 121 -1.24 -17.66 -31.31
CA PHE A 121 -1.26 -16.24 -31.00
C PHE A 121 -1.09 -15.40 -32.25
N VAL A 122 -1.57 -14.17 -32.18
CA VAL A 122 -1.31 -13.10 -33.14
C VAL A 122 -1.00 -11.82 -32.36
N LEU A 123 -0.28 -10.91 -33.00
CA LEU A 123 -0.09 -9.54 -32.53
C LEU A 123 -0.75 -8.57 -33.52
N PRO A 124 -1.23 -7.41 -33.08
CA PRO A 124 -1.60 -6.33 -34.00
C PRO A 124 -0.35 -5.80 -34.71
N ILE A 125 -0.50 -5.41 -35.98
CA ILE A 125 0.55 -4.70 -36.73
C ILE A 125 0.52 -3.24 -36.29
N CYS A 126 1.59 -2.83 -35.62
CA CYS A 126 1.72 -1.50 -35.06
C CYS A 126 3.17 -1.09 -34.84
N HIS A 127 3.36 0.22 -34.67
CA HIS A 127 4.58 0.83 -34.19
C HIS A 127 4.30 1.53 -32.86
N ILE A 128 5.14 1.29 -31.86
CA ILE A 128 5.03 1.86 -30.51
C ILE A 128 6.40 2.40 -30.10
N THR A 129 6.47 3.66 -29.70
CA THR A 129 7.64 4.23 -29.04
C THR A 129 7.20 4.74 -27.67
N ASP A 130 7.86 4.26 -26.60
CA ASP A 130 7.37 4.49 -25.24
C ASP A 130 8.49 4.68 -24.19
N TRP A 131 8.19 5.49 -23.18
CA TRP A 131 9.06 5.81 -22.04
C TRP A 131 8.21 6.40 -20.91
N PRO A 132 8.66 6.33 -19.64
CA PRO A 132 7.92 6.91 -18.53
C PRO A 132 8.05 8.44 -18.48
N SER A 133 7.09 9.10 -17.86
CA SER A 133 7.21 10.53 -17.51
C SER A 133 7.89 10.80 -16.16
N LEU A 134 8.02 9.79 -15.30
CA LEU A 134 8.70 9.85 -14.00
C LEU A 134 9.77 8.77 -13.92
N GLU A 135 10.89 9.04 -13.25
CA GLU A 135 11.99 8.08 -13.13
C GLU A 135 11.58 6.88 -12.25
N VAL A 136 10.90 7.16 -11.13
CA VAL A 136 10.51 6.16 -10.13
C VAL A 136 8.99 6.06 -9.97
N ARG A 137 8.50 4.82 -9.98
CA ARG A 137 7.12 4.43 -9.64
C ARG A 137 7.24 3.41 -8.52
N ALA A 138 7.28 3.91 -7.29
CA ALA A 138 7.48 3.11 -6.09
C ALA A 138 6.13 2.67 -5.52
N ILE A 139 6.10 1.49 -4.92
CA ILE A 139 4.95 1.06 -4.12
C ILE A 139 5.39 0.73 -2.70
N ALA A 140 4.57 1.07 -1.71
CA ALA A 140 4.81 0.69 -0.32
C ALA A 140 3.95 -0.52 0.05
N GLN A 141 4.58 -1.69 0.17
CA GLN A 141 3.90 -2.95 0.49
C GLN A 141 4.24 -3.38 1.92
N THR A 142 3.25 -3.90 2.65
CA THR A 142 3.46 -4.29 4.05
C THR A 142 4.30 -5.57 4.15
N PHE A 143 5.35 -5.53 4.98
CA PHE A 143 6.20 -6.69 5.27
C PHE A 143 6.13 -7.07 6.76
N SER A 144 6.10 -6.09 7.66
CA SER A 144 5.77 -6.32 9.07
C SER A 144 5.08 -5.12 9.72
N TRP A 145 4.24 -4.42 8.94
CA TRP A 145 3.54 -3.22 9.38
C TRP A 145 2.59 -3.46 10.56
N TYR A 146 2.75 -2.64 11.58
CA TYR A 146 2.18 -2.71 12.93
C TYR A 146 2.24 -4.07 13.64
N ALA A 147 3.20 -4.92 13.27
CA ALA A 147 3.44 -6.20 13.93
C ALA A 147 3.81 -5.99 15.41
N GLY A 148 2.89 -6.30 16.32
CA GLY A 148 3.05 -6.07 17.76
C GLY A 148 2.41 -4.80 18.31
N TYR A 149 2.07 -3.84 17.46
CA TYR A 149 1.50 -2.56 17.88
C TYR A 149 -0.03 -2.55 17.80
N GLY A 150 -0.59 -3.21 16.80
CA GLY A 150 -2.04 -3.37 16.64
C GLY A 150 -2.45 -4.51 15.72
N ARG A 151 -1.48 -5.21 15.12
CA ARG A 151 -1.72 -6.33 14.20
C ARG A 151 -0.68 -7.43 14.38
N PHE A 152 -1.03 -8.62 13.92
CA PHE A 152 -0.13 -9.77 13.84
C PHE A 152 -0.40 -10.55 12.55
N GLY A 153 0.12 -10.04 11.43
CA GLY A 153 0.01 -10.68 10.13
C GLY A 153 -1.33 -10.38 9.41
N PHE A 154 -1.23 -9.71 8.27
CA PHE A 154 -2.31 -9.58 7.30
C PHE A 154 -1.75 -9.46 5.89
N ASP A 155 -2.55 -9.86 4.90
CA ASP A 155 -2.22 -9.81 3.48
C ASP A 155 -0.77 -10.23 3.18
N SER A 156 0.08 -9.34 2.66
CA SER A 156 1.45 -9.65 2.23
C SER A 156 2.42 -10.01 3.36
N GLN A 157 2.06 -9.74 4.62
CA GLN A 157 2.80 -10.25 5.78
C GLN A 157 2.64 -11.77 5.96
N LEU A 158 1.66 -12.38 5.28
CA LEU A 158 1.41 -13.82 5.32
C LEU A 158 2.04 -14.56 4.14
N TRP A 159 2.65 -13.83 3.19
CA TRP A 159 3.17 -14.38 1.95
C TRP A 159 4.51 -15.08 2.13
N GLY A 160 4.68 -16.20 1.43
CA GLY A 160 5.97 -16.80 1.16
C GLY A 160 6.60 -16.21 -0.10
N PHE A 161 7.70 -16.82 -0.55
CA PHE A 161 8.44 -16.35 -1.72
C PHE A 161 7.62 -16.37 -3.02
N GLU A 162 6.76 -17.37 -3.22
CA GLU A 162 6.04 -17.54 -4.49
C GLU A 162 4.94 -16.47 -4.65
N GLU A 163 4.23 -16.09 -3.59
CA GLU A 163 3.28 -14.98 -3.62
C GLU A 163 3.99 -13.65 -3.89
N TRP A 164 5.13 -13.39 -3.23
CA TRP A 164 5.95 -12.19 -3.50
C TRP A 164 6.47 -12.15 -4.94
N LYS A 165 6.89 -13.29 -5.50
CA LYS A 165 7.32 -13.40 -6.90
C LYS A 165 6.16 -13.18 -7.88
N GLN A 166 4.98 -13.72 -7.58
CA GLN A 166 3.78 -13.46 -8.37
C GLN A 166 3.45 -11.97 -8.37
N TYR A 167 3.46 -11.34 -7.19
CA TYR A 167 3.17 -9.92 -7.03
C TYR A 167 4.18 -9.03 -7.76
N LEU A 168 5.49 -9.32 -7.66
CA LEU A 168 6.54 -8.65 -8.42
C LEU A 168 6.27 -8.69 -9.93
N ASN A 169 5.86 -9.85 -10.45
CA ASN A 169 5.57 -9.98 -11.87
C ASN A 169 4.36 -9.15 -12.33
N ILE A 170 3.33 -9.02 -11.48
CA ILE A 170 2.16 -8.15 -11.73
C ILE A 170 2.57 -6.67 -11.65
N CYS A 171 3.44 -6.30 -10.72
CA CYS A 171 3.98 -4.95 -10.62
C CYS A 171 4.81 -4.59 -11.87
N LEU A 172 5.62 -5.52 -12.37
CA LEU A 172 6.34 -5.35 -13.63
C LEU A 172 5.41 -5.24 -14.85
N ASP A 173 4.25 -5.93 -14.84
CA ASP A 173 3.22 -5.76 -15.87
C ASP A 173 2.63 -4.33 -15.88
N ASN A 174 2.73 -3.62 -14.75
CA ASN A 174 2.34 -2.22 -14.60
C ASN A 174 3.54 -1.26 -14.60
N LYS A 175 4.72 -1.75 -15.03
CA LYS A 175 5.98 -0.99 -15.17
C LYS A 175 6.47 -0.35 -13.85
N ILE A 176 6.13 -0.93 -12.71
CA ILE A 176 6.63 -0.53 -11.37
C ILE A 176 8.11 -0.90 -11.24
N ASN A 177 8.92 -0.02 -10.63
CA ASN A 177 10.37 -0.19 -10.56
C ASN A 177 10.98 0.02 -9.17
N GLN A 178 10.17 0.20 -8.12
CA GLN A 178 10.67 0.26 -6.75
C GLN A 178 9.65 -0.27 -5.74
N PHE A 179 10.11 -1.03 -4.75
CA PHE A 179 9.31 -1.51 -3.62
C PHE A 179 9.86 -0.91 -2.33
N ASN A 180 9.01 -0.26 -1.55
CA ASN A 180 9.30 0.24 -0.21
C ASN A 180 8.68 -0.74 0.80
N LEU A 181 9.47 -1.67 1.34
CA LEU A 181 8.96 -2.72 2.23
C LEU A 181 8.71 -2.14 3.63
N VAL A 182 7.45 -2.02 4.02
CA VAL A 182 7.04 -1.40 5.29
C VAL A 182 7.25 -2.36 6.45
N MET A 183 8.13 -1.99 7.38
CA MET A 183 8.56 -2.83 8.51
C MET A 183 8.38 -2.10 9.84
N TYR A 184 7.13 -1.76 10.18
CA TYR A 184 6.76 -1.07 11.44
C TYR A 184 6.34 -2.06 12.51
N GLY A 185 7.25 -2.57 13.30
CA GLY A 185 6.91 -3.68 14.19
C GLY A 185 8.08 -4.58 14.40
N TYR A 186 7.80 -5.78 14.90
CA TYR A 186 8.82 -6.82 14.99
C TYR A 186 9.54 -7.03 13.66
N TRP A 187 10.87 -7.22 13.73
CA TRP A 187 11.70 -7.39 12.55
C TRP A 187 11.39 -8.73 11.86
N PRO A 188 11.16 -8.73 10.54
CA PRO A 188 10.87 -9.94 9.77
C PRO A 188 12.16 -10.69 9.34
N PHE A 189 13.29 -10.40 9.99
CA PHE A 189 14.61 -10.98 9.76
C PHE A 189 15.39 -11.05 11.08
N GLU A 190 16.50 -11.78 11.08
CA GLU A 190 17.28 -12.04 12.29
C GLU A 190 18.02 -10.81 12.81
N MET A 191 17.88 -10.53 14.12
CA MET A 191 18.60 -9.46 14.82
C MET A 191 19.38 -10.02 16.00
N LYS A 192 20.63 -10.43 15.77
CA LYS A 192 21.44 -11.19 16.75
C LYS A 192 21.66 -10.46 18.08
N LYS A 193 21.84 -9.14 18.05
CA LYS A 193 22.06 -8.33 19.26
C LYS A 193 20.79 -8.06 20.06
N TYR A 194 19.63 -8.15 19.41
CA TYR A 194 18.32 -7.81 19.96
C TYR A 194 17.26 -8.85 19.55
N PRO A 195 17.45 -10.14 19.89
CA PRO A 195 16.58 -11.23 19.40
C PRO A 195 15.12 -11.09 19.84
N GLU A 196 14.85 -10.36 20.93
CA GLU A 196 13.50 -10.04 21.42
C GLU A 196 12.68 -9.15 20.49
N THR A 197 13.32 -8.51 19.52
CA THR A 197 12.71 -7.63 18.51
C THR A 197 12.34 -8.36 17.22
N VAL A 198 12.64 -9.65 17.11
CA VAL A 198 12.38 -10.47 15.92
C VAL A 198 10.95 -11.03 15.94
N PHE A 199 10.28 -11.08 14.79
CA PHE A 199 8.89 -11.53 14.64
C PHE A 199 8.74 -13.06 14.69
N ARG A 200 9.19 -13.67 15.79
CA ARG A 200 9.28 -15.12 15.96
C ARG A 200 8.54 -15.57 17.22
N ASN A 201 7.80 -16.67 17.12
CA ASN A 201 7.12 -17.32 18.23
C ASN A 201 6.16 -16.42 19.04
N VAL A 202 5.50 -15.48 18.38
CA VAL A 202 4.57 -14.55 19.02
C VAL A 202 3.23 -15.27 19.31
N PRO A 203 2.74 -15.29 20.56
CA PRO A 203 1.48 -15.93 20.88
C PRO A 203 0.31 -15.12 20.33
N ILE A 204 -0.57 -15.76 19.57
CA ILE A 204 -1.78 -15.16 19.01
C ILE A 204 -3.00 -16.06 19.28
N LYS A 205 -4.18 -15.44 19.44
CA LYS A 205 -5.44 -16.18 19.57
C LYS A 205 -6.14 -16.24 18.23
N ILE A 206 -6.39 -17.45 17.74
CA ILE A 206 -7.11 -17.72 16.49
C ILE A 206 -8.43 -18.43 16.77
N TRP A 207 -9.44 -18.16 15.95
CA TRP A 207 -10.71 -18.84 16.03
C TRP A 207 -10.63 -20.22 15.35
N ASN A 208 -11.04 -21.28 16.04
CA ASN A 208 -11.20 -22.59 15.44
C ASN A 208 -12.70 -22.86 15.20
N ALA A 209 -13.09 -22.94 13.93
CA ALA A 209 -14.46 -23.18 13.51
C ALA A 209 -14.98 -24.60 13.85
N GLU A 210 -14.10 -25.61 13.92
CA GLU A 210 -14.47 -27.02 14.14
C GLU A 210 -15.10 -27.23 15.52
N ASN A 211 -14.50 -26.64 16.56
CA ASN A 211 -14.93 -26.81 17.95
C ASN A 211 -15.48 -25.53 18.59
N ARG A 212 -15.54 -24.43 17.83
CA ARG A 212 -16.04 -23.11 18.26
C ARG A 212 -15.32 -22.57 19.49
N ARG A 213 -13.97 -22.63 19.48
CA ARG A 213 -13.12 -22.12 20.56
C ARG A 213 -11.95 -21.31 20.04
N TRP A 214 -11.47 -20.40 20.88
CA TRP A 214 -10.20 -19.70 20.68
C TRP A 214 -9.03 -20.60 21.04
N LEU A 215 -8.04 -20.68 20.16
CA LEU A 215 -6.79 -21.40 20.38
C LEU A 215 -5.63 -20.40 20.42
N THR A 216 -4.71 -20.60 21.36
CA THR A 216 -3.43 -19.88 21.35
C THR A 216 -2.43 -20.65 20.48
N VAL A 217 -1.97 -20.03 19.39
CA VAL A 217 -0.90 -20.54 18.54
C VAL A 217 0.31 -19.60 18.59
N ARG A 218 1.49 -20.07 18.17
CA ARG A 218 2.70 -19.24 18.08
C ARG A 218 2.99 -18.94 16.62
N TYR A 219 2.89 -17.68 16.26
CA TYR A 219 3.13 -17.18 14.92
C TYR A 219 4.58 -16.75 14.74
N THR A 220 5.15 -17.09 13.59
CA THR A 220 6.46 -16.64 13.12
C THR A 220 6.27 -16.11 11.71
N HIS A 221 6.84 -14.95 11.41
CA HIS A 221 6.74 -14.35 10.08
C HIS A 221 7.29 -15.30 8.99
N PRO A 222 6.66 -15.43 7.80
CA PRO A 222 7.09 -16.37 6.76
C PRO A 222 8.58 -16.28 6.39
N ASN A 223 9.14 -15.08 6.30
CA ASN A 223 10.57 -14.89 6.00
C ASN A 223 11.52 -15.38 7.14
N LEU A 224 11.02 -15.61 8.35
CA LEU A 224 11.79 -16.18 9.45
C LEU A 224 11.66 -17.71 9.54
N GLU A 225 10.54 -18.24 9.03
CA GLU A 225 10.30 -19.68 8.91
C GLU A 225 11.05 -20.24 7.69
N GLU A 226 10.87 -19.61 6.53
CA GLU A 226 11.52 -19.93 5.27
C GLU A 226 12.20 -18.67 4.69
N PRO A 227 13.45 -18.38 5.06
CA PRO A 227 14.13 -17.16 4.62
C PRO A 227 14.18 -16.98 3.11
N PHE A 228 13.59 -15.88 2.62
CA PHE A 228 13.48 -15.56 1.21
C PHE A 228 13.84 -14.11 0.83
N LEU A 229 13.97 -13.19 1.79
CA LEU A 229 14.18 -11.76 1.53
C LEU A 229 15.38 -11.49 0.63
N GLN A 230 16.53 -12.11 0.89
CA GLN A 230 17.72 -11.98 0.06
C GLN A 230 17.47 -12.45 -1.38
N LYS A 231 16.85 -13.63 -1.52
CA LYS A 231 16.47 -14.21 -2.82
C LYS A 231 15.50 -13.30 -3.58
N PHE A 232 14.59 -12.64 -2.86
CA PHE A 232 13.63 -11.69 -3.43
C PHE A 232 14.30 -10.39 -3.89
N ILE A 233 15.24 -9.85 -3.12
CA ILE A 233 16.05 -8.68 -3.51
C ILE A 233 16.84 -9.00 -4.78
N GLU A 234 17.54 -10.13 -4.82
CA GLU A 234 18.32 -10.55 -6.00
C GLU A 234 17.44 -10.74 -7.24
N LEU A 235 16.27 -11.34 -7.07
CA LEU A 235 15.28 -11.48 -8.15
C LEU A 235 14.81 -10.10 -8.65
N SER A 236 14.53 -9.19 -7.74
CA SER A 236 14.06 -7.83 -8.06
C SER A 236 15.12 -7.04 -8.84
N HIS A 237 16.38 -7.12 -8.41
CA HIS A 237 17.51 -6.48 -9.09
C HIS A 237 17.74 -7.02 -10.51
N ARG A 238 17.49 -8.31 -10.75
CA ARG A 238 17.52 -8.88 -12.11
C ARG A 238 16.52 -8.19 -13.05
N TYR A 239 15.38 -7.75 -12.52
CA TYR A 239 14.39 -6.98 -13.28
C TYR A 239 14.62 -5.46 -13.26
N GLY A 240 15.65 -4.98 -12.57
CA GLY A 240 15.90 -3.54 -12.38
C GLY A 240 14.95 -2.86 -11.39
N VAL A 241 14.36 -3.63 -10.46
CA VAL A 241 13.49 -3.12 -9.39
C VAL A 241 14.32 -2.87 -8.14
N LYS A 242 14.24 -1.66 -7.59
CA LYS A 242 14.90 -1.29 -6.31
C LYS A 242 14.06 -1.72 -5.12
N ILE A 243 14.71 -2.15 -4.04
CA ILE A 243 14.06 -2.56 -2.78
C ILE A 243 14.56 -1.65 -1.65
N PHE A 244 13.65 -0.88 -1.07
CA PHE A 244 13.92 0.06 0.02
C PHE A 244 13.38 -0.49 1.34
N ALA A 245 14.12 -0.24 2.41
CA ALA A 245 13.64 -0.46 3.76
C ALA A 245 12.78 0.74 4.18
N TYR A 246 11.48 0.52 4.37
CA TYR A 246 10.57 1.54 4.86
C TYR A 246 10.35 1.31 6.35
N VAL A 247 11.05 2.10 7.16
CA VAL A 247 11.17 1.96 8.62
C VAL A 247 11.04 3.31 9.31
N GLY A 248 10.70 3.32 10.59
CA GLY A 248 10.64 4.59 11.33
C GLY A 248 12.03 5.15 11.63
N LEU A 249 12.12 6.47 11.69
CA LEU A 249 13.33 7.21 12.05
C LEU A 249 13.61 7.07 13.55
N ASN A 250 12.61 7.39 14.38
CA ASN A 250 12.66 7.23 15.84
C ASN A 250 11.45 6.44 16.39
N SER A 251 10.59 5.93 15.50
CA SER A 251 9.38 5.20 15.84
C SER A 251 9.38 3.79 15.23
N TYR A 252 8.55 2.88 15.77
CA TYR A 252 8.30 1.53 15.23
C TYR A 252 9.54 0.67 14.94
N ASN A 253 10.65 0.91 15.64
CA ASN A 253 11.91 0.20 15.45
C ASN A 253 11.83 -1.20 16.09
N GLY A 254 11.42 -2.23 15.34
CA GLY A 254 11.56 -3.63 15.75
C GLY A 254 10.64 -4.11 16.88
N GLY A 255 9.61 -3.36 17.27
CA GLY A 255 8.86 -3.68 18.49
C GLY A 255 9.69 -3.51 19.77
N PHE A 256 10.83 -2.80 19.71
CA PHE A 256 11.68 -2.57 20.89
C PHE A 256 10.94 -1.81 21.98
N THR A 257 10.12 -0.83 21.61
CA THR A 257 9.26 -0.11 22.57
C THR A 257 8.25 -1.03 23.26
N ILE A 258 7.82 -2.13 22.64
CA ILE A 258 6.96 -3.13 23.28
C ILE A 258 7.72 -3.90 24.37
N LYS A 259 8.97 -4.30 24.07
CA LYS A 259 9.81 -5.07 25.02
C LYS A 259 10.40 -4.21 26.14
N HIS A 260 10.59 -2.91 25.86
CA HIS A 260 11.23 -1.95 26.75
C HIS A 260 10.36 -0.71 26.95
N PRO A 261 9.22 -0.82 27.66
CA PRO A 261 8.35 0.33 27.93
C PRO A 261 9.05 1.46 28.70
N GLU A 262 10.07 1.14 29.50
CA GLU A 262 10.92 2.10 30.19
C GLU A 262 11.70 3.02 29.23
N ALA A 263 12.04 2.52 28.04
CA ALA A 263 12.83 3.21 27.02
C ALA A 263 12.01 4.19 26.16
N ARG A 264 10.68 4.14 26.22
CA ARG A 264 9.78 5.03 25.49
C ARG A 264 9.94 6.49 25.90
N MET A 265 9.57 7.42 25.01
CA MET A 265 9.44 8.83 25.38
C MET A 265 8.52 9.02 26.59
N LYS A 266 8.71 10.12 27.31
CA LYS A 266 7.87 10.47 28.46
C LYS A 266 6.88 11.55 28.03
N PRO A 267 5.56 11.29 28.11
CA PRO A 267 4.56 12.29 27.74
C PRO A 267 4.59 13.49 28.70
N PRO A 268 4.03 14.63 28.29
CA PRO A 268 3.77 15.75 29.19
C PRO A 268 2.98 15.33 30.42
N LYS A 269 3.28 15.97 31.56
CA LYS A 269 2.49 15.79 32.78
C LYS A 269 1.09 16.38 32.55
N ASP A 270 0.06 15.70 33.03
CA ASP A 270 -1.34 16.14 32.99
C ASP A 270 -1.91 16.34 31.57
N SER A 271 -1.39 15.61 30.57
CA SER A 271 -1.96 15.55 29.21
C SER A 271 -2.83 14.32 29.00
N ASP A 272 -3.82 14.42 28.11
CA ASP A 272 -4.67 13.29 27.70
C ASP A 272 -3.98 12.29 26.75
N PHE A 273 -2.68 12.47 26.48
CA PHE A 273 -1.88 11.50 25.73
C PHE A 273 -1.83 10.17 26.48
N ARG A 274 -2.54 9.17 25.95
CA ARG A 274 -2.66 7.85 26.57
C ARG A 274 -1.33 7.09 26.63
N ASN A 275 -0.45 7.24 25.62
CA ASN A 275 0.92 6.72 25.61
C ASN A 275 1.74 7.29 24.43
N ASP A 276 3.06 7.15 24.49
CA ASP A 276 3.96 7.11 23.31
C ASP A 276 4.47 5.69 23.16
N PHE A 277 3.69 4.86 22.46
CA PHE A 277 3.99 3.44 22.32
C PHE A 277 5.00 3.18 21.21
N ASP A 278 5.18 4.09 20.27
CA ASP A 278 5.95 3.89 19.06
C ASP A 278 7.36 4.46 19.14
N SER A 279 7.58 5.55 19.91
CA SER A 279 8.82 6.32 19.86
C SER A 279 9.75 6.11 21.06
N LEU A 280 11.07 6.13 20.78
CA LEU A 280 12.10 5.97 21.79
C LEU A 280 12.60 7.32 22.34
N CYS A 281 12.91 7.35 23.64
CA CYS A 281 13.55 8.50 24.27
C CYS A 281 15.03 8.56 23.82
N LEU A 282 15.40 9.56 23.02
CA LEU A 282 16.77 9.71 22.49
C LEU A 282 17.83 10.11 23.53
N SER A 283 17.43 10.36 24.78
CA SER A 283 18.35 10.56 25.91
C SER A 283 18.43 9.35 26.84
N TYR A 284 17.61 8.32 26.63
CA TYR A 284 17.67 7.10 27.44
C TYR A 284 18.84 6.22 26.99
N PRO A 285 19.68 5.70 27.91
CA PRO A 285 20.85 4.92 27.56
C PRO A 285 20.52 3.68 26.71
N GLY A 286 21.26 3.46 25.62
CA GLY A 286 21.10 2.29 24.74
C GLY A 286 20.13 2.48 23.58
N ASN A 287 19.22 3.47 23.64
CA ASN A 287 18.21 3.64 22.58
C ASN A 287 18.80 4.05 21.24
N VAL A 288 19.73 5.00 21.25
CA VAL A 288 20.38 5.47 20.02
C VAL A 288 21.25 4.36 19.44
N GLU A 289 21.95 3.60 20.29
CA GLU A 289 22.73 2.45 19.89
C GLU A 289 21.86 1.36 19.25
N TYR A 290 20.67 1.09 19.80
CA TYR A 290 19.70 0.15 19.23
C TYR A 290 19.23 0.59 17.84
N ILE A 291 18.77 1.83 17.69
CA ILE A 291 18.24 2.34 16.42
C ILE A 291 19.34 2.30 15.35
N VAL A 292 20.52 2.85 15.66
CA VAL A 292 21.64 2.89 14.71
C VAL A 292 22.10 1.49 14.33
N GLU A 293 22.18 0.56 15.27
CA GLU A 293 22.55 -0.82 14.96
C GLU A 293 21.51 -1.51 14.09
N SER A 294 20.22 -1.24 14.29
CA SER A 294 19.14 -1.76 13.44
C SER A 294 19.29 -1.27 12.00
N MET A 295 19.57 0.02 11.78
CA MET A 295 19.84 0.57 10.45
C MET A 295 21.10 -0.04 9.82
N LYS A 296 22.14 -0.30 10.62
CA LYS A 296 23.35 -0.97 10.11
C LYS A 296 23.09 -2.41 9.69
N GLU A 297 22.26 -3.16 10.41
CA GLU A 297 21.88 -4.51 9.99
C GLU A 297 21.04 -4.49 8.71
N ILE A 298 20.09 -3.55 8.57
CA ILE A 298 19.34 -3.34 7.32
C ILE A 298 20.30 -3.05 6.14
N ALA A 299 21.29 -2.19 6.33
CA ALA A 299 22.27 -1.85 5.29
C ALA A 299 23.07 -3.07 4.82
N LYS A 300 23.29 -4.06 5.69
CA LYS A 300 24.02 -5.30 5.36
C LYS A 300 23.17 -6.33 4.62
N ILE A 301 21.84 -6.25 4.73
CA ILE A 301 20.91 -7.18 4.05
C ILE A 301 20.87 -6.93 2.53
N GLY A 302 21.25 -5.74 2.06
CA GLY A 302 21.31 -5.44 0.62
C GLY A 302 20.11 -4.67 0.08
N PHE A 303 19.37 -3.96 0.94
CA PHE A 303 18.43 -2.92 0.51
C PHE A 303 19.16 -1.80 -0.24
N ASP A 304 18.52 -1.25 -1.28
CA ASP A 304 19.04 -0.14 -2.10
C ASP A 304 18.93 1.22 -1.42
N GLY A 305 18.10 1.32 -0.38
CA GLY A 305 17.84 2.58 0.30
C GLY A 305 16.86 2.49 1.45
N TYR A 306 16.54 3.65 1.99
CA TYR A 306 15.68 3.85 3.14
C TYR A 306 14.59 4.86 2.83
N THR A 307 13.39 4.59 3.33
CA THR A 307 12.36 5.58 3.59
C THR A 307 12.21 5.68 5.10
N LEU A 308 12.85 6.69 5.71
CA LEU A 308 12.84 6.88 7.17
C LEU A 308 11.65 7.76 7.57
N GLU A 309 10.68 7.18 8.26
CA GLU A 309 9.47 7.90 8.67
C GLU A 309 9.59 8.54 10.04
N GLU A 310 9.31 9.83 10.10
CA GLU A 310 8.95 10.48 11.35
C GLU A 310 7.45 10.24 11.63
N SER A 311 7.16 9.62 12.79
CA SER A 311 5.79 9.36 13.23
C SER A 311 4.94 10.63 13.29
N GLU A 312 3.74 10.54 12.72
CA GLU A 312 2.69 11.58 12.76
C GLU A 312 2.05 11.70 14.14
N GLU A 313 2.17 10.65 14.93
CA GLU A 313 1.28 10.33 16.05
C GLU A 313 1.57 11.16 17.31
N GLY A 314 2.36 12.23 17.18
CA GLY A 314 2.64 13.17 18.27
C GLY A 314 3.22 14.50 17.79
N PHE A 315 2.49 15.59 18.05
CA PHE A 315 2.97 16.98 17.92
C PHE A 315 3.73 17.46 19.16
N TRP A 316 4.27 16.52 19.93
CA TRP A 316 4.99 16.75 21.17
C TRP A 316 6.32 15.98 21.15
N PHE A 317 7.16 16.18 22.17
CA PHE A 317 8.45 15.49 22.30
C PHE A 317 8.73 15.10 23.74
N CYS A 318 9.57 14.08 23.94
CA CYS A 318 9.92 13.54 25.25
C CYS A 318 10.22 14.62 26.32
N GLU A 319 9.52 14.53 27.45
CA GLU A 319 9.51 15.50 28.54
C GLU A 319 10.45 15.12 29.70
N CYS A 320 11.32 14.11 29.53
CA CYS A 320 12.33 13.77 30.52
C CYS A 320 13.37 14.90 30.67
N ASP A 321 13.99 14.97 31.85
CA ASP A 321 14.92 16.07 32.19
C ASP A 321 16.08 16.23 31.21
N ASP A 322 16.59 15.13 30.65
CA ASP A 322 17.71 15.18 29.73
C ASP A 322 17.30 15.61 28.32
N CYS A 323 16.12 15.17 27.84
CA CYS A 323 15.55 15.71 26.61
C CYS A 323 15.22 17.20 26.74
N LYS A 324 14.74 17.63 27.92
CA LYS A 324 14.50 19.05 28.21
C LYS A 324 15.77 19.88 28.13
N LYS A 325 16.85 19.44 28.79
CA LYS A 325 18.14 20.14 28.75
C LYS A 325 18.75 20.17 27.35
N ARG A 326 18.57 19.10 26.57
CA ARG A 326 19.26 18.93 25.30
C ARG A 326 18.54 19.54 24.11
N TRP A 327 17.22 19.36 24.03
CA TRP A 327 16.43 19.69 22.84
C TRP A 327 15.45 20.82 23.10
N HIS A 328 14.72 20.79 24.21
CA HIS A 328 13.78 21.89 24.53
C HIS A 328 14.50 23.19 24.86
N ALA A 329 15.64 23.14 25.56
CA ALA A 329 16.40 24.33 25.95
C ALA A 329 16.89 25.20 24.78
N ILE A 330 16.89 24.65 23.56
CA ILE A 330 17.34 25.32 22.33
C ILE A 330 16.21 25.46 21.30
N SER A 331 14.96 25.19 21.67
CA SER A 331 13.80 25.19 20.77
C SER A 331 12.66 26.03 21.33
N ASN A 332 11.86 26.61 20.46
CA ASN A 332 10.72 27.44 20.85
C ASN A 332 9.45 26.62 21.10
N SER A 333 9.41 25.37 20.63
CA SER A 333 8.28 24.45 20.82
C SER A 333 8.73 22.99 20.94
N PRO A 334 7.88 22.11 21.51
CA PRO A 334 8.11 20.67 21.51
C PRO A 334 8.27 20.07 20.11
N GLY A 335 7.50 20.54 19.12
CA GLY A 335 7.63 20.10 17.73
C GLY A 335 8.99 20.45 17.12
N GLU A 336 9.51 21.65 17.41
CA GLU A 336 10.86 22.06 17.00
C GLU A 336 11.94 21.22 17.72
N ALA A 337 11.73 20.88 19.00
CA ALA A 337 12.61 19.97 19.73
C ALA A 337 12.64 18.56 19.11
N LYS A 338 11.48 18.00 18.75
CA LYS A 338 11.36 16.71 18.04
C LYS A 338 12.11 16.75 16.72
N HIS A 339 11.89 17.80 15.91
CA HIS A 339 12.55 17.96 14.62
C HIS A 339 14.08 17.97 14.76
N LYS A 340 14.64 18.80 15.66
CA LYS A 340 16.10 18.86 15.89
C LYS A 340 16.66 17.51 16.37
N ALA A 341 15.95 16.82 17.25
CA ALA A 341 16.38 15.50 17.74
C ALA A 341 16.38 14.45 16.62
N ASN A 342 15.36 14.48 15.76
CA ASN A 342 15.24 13.58 14.61
C ASN A 342 16.28 13.87 13.53
N MET A 343 16.59 15.14 13.23
CA MET A 343 17.67 15.48 12.28
C MET A 343 19.05 15.08 12.81
N TRP A 344 19.28 15.21 14.12
CA TRP A 344 20.49 14.71 14.76
C TRP A 344 20.63 13.18 14.66
N LEU A 345 19.53 12.45 14.87
CA LEU A 345 19.50 10.99 14.72
C LEU A 345 19.70 10.59 13.25
N LEU A 346 19.03 11.26 12.32
CA LEU A 346 19.17 11.07 10.88
C LEU A 346 20.64 11.19 10.47
N LYS A 347 21.35 12.21 10.95
CA LYS A 347 22.78 12.37 10.65
C LYS A 347 23.62 11.18 11.12
N LYS A 348 23.33 10.61 12.29
CA LYS A 348 24.01 9.40 12.78
C LYS A 348 23.73 8.18 11.92
N ILE A 349 22.46 7.97 11.57
CA ILE A 349 22.05 6.88 10.68
C ILE A 349 22.74 7.05 9.32
N TYR A 350 22.72 8.27 8.77
CA TYR A 350 23.38 8.61 7.51
C TYR A 350 24.85 8.21 7.50
N ASP A 351 25.62 8.63 8.51
CA ASP A 351 27.06 8.35 8.57
C ASP A 351 27.34 6.84 8.64
N GLU A 352 26.59 6.11 9.46
CA GLU A 352 26.77 4.67 9.65
C GLU A 352 26.30 3.84 8.44
N VAL A 353 25.19 4.22 7.81
CA VAL A 353 24.70 3.59 6.59
C VAL A 353 25.68 3.84 5.45
N ARG A 354 26.17 5.07 5.25
CA ARG A 354 27.16 5.40 4.21
C ARG A 354 28.49 4.67 4.39
N ASN A 355 28.87 4.35 5.63
CA ASN A 355 30.05 3.52 5.90
C ASN A 355 29.89 2.07 5.41
N ILE A 356 28.66 1.57 5.34
CA ILE A 356 28.35 0.20 4.90
C ILE A 356 28.01 0.15 3.42
N ASN A 357 27.09 1.02 2.97
CA ASN A 357 26.64 1.14 1.59
C ASN A 357 26.70 2.61 1.17
N LYS A 358 27.73 2.95 0.39
CA LYS A 358 27.95 4.32 -0.12
C LYS A 358 26.93 4.76 -1.14
N ASP A 359 26.23 3.82 -1.78
CA ASP A 359 25.29 4.08 -2.86
C ASP A 359 23.83 4.07 -2.37
N ALA A 360 23.60 3.76 -1.09
CA ALA A 360 22.26 3.71 -0.51
C ALA A 360 21.54 5.06 -0.67
N VAL A 361 20.31 5.04 -1.17
CA VAL A 361 19.46 6.23 -1.17
C VAL A 361 18.87 6.38 0.23
N ILE A 362 19.06 7.54 0.86
CA ILE A 362 18.50 7.81 2.20
C ILE A 362 17.43 8.87 2.06
N GLY A 363 16.17 8.45 2.18
CA GLY A 363 15.03 9.35 2.15
C GLY A 363 14.39 9.52 3.51
N ILE A 364 13.71 10.65 3.67
CA ILE A 364 12.89 10.96 4.84
C ILE A 364 11.43 11.15 4.43
N ARG A 365 10.53 10.72 5.31
CA ARG A 365 9.10 10.98 5.26
C ARG A 365 8.70 11.68 6.55
N ALA A 366 8.53 13.00 6.50
CA ALA A 366 8.47 13.83 7.69
C ALA A 366 7.57 15.06 7.49
N PHE A 367 7.53 15.94 8.50
CA PHE A 367 6.91 17.28 8.44
C PHE A 367 5.38 17.35 8.46
N ARG A 368 4.72 16.34 9.01
CA ARG A 368 3.26 16.21 9.07
C ARG A 368 2.63 16.82 10.34
N GLN A 369 3.40 17.57 11.11
CA GLN A 369 2.91 18.35 12.24
C GLN A 369 2.26 19.68 11.82
N PRO A 370 1.23 20.18 12.53
CA PRO A 370 0.68 21.50 12.33
C PRO A 370 1.72 22.63 12.52
N PRO A 371 1.59 23.75 11.78
CA PRO A 371 0.72 23.92 10.60
C PRO A 371 1.16 22.98 9.46
N LEU A 372 0.21 22.36 8.77
CA LEU A 372 0.52 21.39 7.69
C LEU A 372 1.08 22.11 6.46
N GLU A 373 0.54 23.29 6.14
CA GLU A 373 1.15 24.21 5.19
C GLU A 373 2.37 24.88 5.82
N LYS A 374 3.54 24.76 5.18
CA LYS A 374 4.80 25.27 5.75
C LYS A 374 5.16 26.65 5.24
N ASP A 375 5.75 27.43 6.15
CA ASP A 375 6.41 28.69 5.79
C ASP A 375 7.67 28.40 4.95
N PRO A 376 7.92 29.14 3.85
CA PRO A 376 9.09 28.94 3.01
C PRO A 376 10.44 29.07 3.73
N MET A 377 10.57 29.93 4.74
CA MET A 377 11.81 30.04 5.51
C MET A 377 12.03 28.80 6.37
N PHE A 378 10.96 28.27 6.99
CA PHE A 378 11.04 27.00 7.72
C PHE A 378 11.46 25.85 6.79
N LEU A 379 10.88 25.75 5.59
CA LEU A 379 11.28 24.73 4.61
C LEU A 379 12.76 24.84 4.26
N LYS A 380 13.26 26.06 4.04
CA LYS A 380 14.66 26.30 3.76
C LYS A 380 15.56 25.86 4.92
N GLU A 381 15.21 26.22 6.16
CA GLU A 381 15.94 25.78 7.35
C GLU A 381 15.97 24.25 7.46
N CYS A 382 14.86 23.57 7.18
CA CYS A 382 14.80 22.12 7.17
C CYS A 382 15.76 21.53 6.12
N VAL A 383 15.72 22.03 4.88
CA VAL A 383 16.60 21.58 3.80
C VAL A 383 18.08 21.79 4.16
N ASP A 384 18.42 22.97 4.69
CA ASP A 384 19.78 23.34 5.07
C ASP A 384 20.30 22.53 6.28
N SER A 385 19.41 21.95 7.09
CA SER A 385 19.76 21.14 8.26
C SER A 385 20.16 19.69 7.95
N MET A 386 19.93 19.24 6.71
CA MET A 386 20.15 17.86 6.28
C MET A 386 21.35 17.73 5.33
N PRO A 387 21.96 16.54 5.21
CA PRO A 387 22.87 16.26 4.10
C PRO A 387 22.22 16.53 2.74
N GLU A 388 23.00 17.04 1.78
CA GLU A 388 22.52 17.53 0.49
C GLU A 388 21.82 16.45 -0.36
N ASP A 389 22.18 15.18 -0.17
CA ASP A 389 21.67 14.03 -0.91
C ASP A 389 20.54 13.28 -0.19
N ILE A 390 20.02 13.82 0.92
CA ILE A 390 18.78 13.31 1.52
C ILE A 390 17.61 13.59 0.59
N MET A 391 16.83 12.54 0.33
CA MET A 391 15.65 12.57 -0.50
C MET A 391 14.37 12.76 0.32
N LEU A 392 13.33 13.34 -0.30
CA LEU A 392 12.03 13.55 0.33
C LEU A 392 10.98 12.58 -0.26
N PHE A 393 10.32 11.86 0.65
CA PHE A 393 9.05 11.18 0.41
C PHE A 393 7.95 12.08 0.98
N TRP A 394 7.29 12.84 0.10
CA TRP A 394 6.33 13.87 0.49
C TRP A 394 4.93 13.28 0.66
N ALA A 395 4.41 13.36 1.88
CA ALA A 395 3.15 12.78 2.31
C ALA A 395 1.98 13.75 2.59
N PRO A 396 2.16 15.06 2.86
CA PRO A 396 1.05 15.95 3.23
C PRO A 396 -0.11 16.10 2.22
N GLY A 397 -0.02 15.52 1.01
CA GLY A 397 -0.89 15.83 -0.13
C GLY A 397 -2.39 15.59 0.01
N LEU A 398 -2.83 14.87 1.03
CA LEU A 398 -4.24 14.71 1.36
C LEU A 398 -4.79 15.87 2.20
N TYR A 399 -3.93 16.59 2.91
CA TYR A 399 -4.32 17.56 3.94
C TYR A 399 -4.11 19.01 3.52
N VAL A 400 -3.52 19.24 2.36
CA VAL A 400 -3.05 20.55 1.90
C VAL A 400 -3.43 20.79 0.43
N PRO A 401 -3.59 22.06 0.01
CA PRO A 401 -3.82 22.38 -1.39
C PRO A 401 -2.62 22.02 -2.27
N GLU A 402 -2.85 21.85 -3.58
CA GLU A 402 -1.78 21.51 -4.54
C GLU A 402 -0.63 22.54 -4.56
N SER A 403 -0.92 23.81 -4.27
CA SER A 403 0.09 24.88 -4.15
C SER A 403 1.10 24.64 -3.02
N GLU A 404 0.75 23.84 -2.01
CA GLU A 404 1.72 23.42 -1.00
C GLU A 404 2.81 22.57 -1.65
N PHE A 405 2.44 21.60 -2.48
CA PHE A 405 3.40 20.70 -3.14
C PHE A 405 4.42 21.46 -4.00
N GLU A 406 3.99 22.55 -4.66
CA GLU A 406 4.87 23.44 -5.42
C GLU A 406 5.96 24.05 -4.53
N LYS A 407 5.61 24.53 -3.32
CA LYS A 407 6.58 25.08 -2.36
C LYS A 407 7.64 24.06 -1.96
N TRP A 408 7.25 22.79 -1.76
CA TRP A 408 8.20 21.72 -1.42
C TRP A 408 9.11 21.38 -2.59
N CYS A 409 8.58 21.35 -3.82
CA CYS A 409 9.39 21.16 -5.02
C CYS A 409 10.42 22.28 -5.19
N ASP A 410 10.06 23.53 -4.90
CA ASP A 410 10.96 24.69 -4.98
C ASP A 410 12.02 24.67 -3.88
N ALA A 411 11.66 24.23 -2.66
CA ALA A 411 12.59 24.18 -1.52
C ALA A 411 13.61 23.03 -1.63
N PHE A 412 13.16 21.81 -1.94
CA PHE A 412 14.03 20.64 -2.04
C PHE A 412 14.69 20.50 -3.41
N GLY A 413 14.06 21.00 -4.46
CA GLY A 413 14.39 20.64 -5.84
C GLY A 413 13.67 19.36 -6.27
N ARG A 414 13.16 19.36 -7.51
CA ARG A 414 12.32 18.29 -8.08
C ARG A 414 12.99 16.91 -8.07
N ASP A 415 14.31 16.87 -8.31
CA ASP A 415 15.11 15.64 -8.28
C ASP A 415 15.21 15.04 -6.87
N ARG A 416 15.08 15.86 -5.81
CA ARG A 416 15.08 15.41 -4.41
C ARG A 416 13.71 15.02 -3.91
N ILE A 417 12.64 15.32 -4.66
CA ILE A 417 11.31 14.76 -4.41
C ILE A 417 11.28 13.34 -4.99
N TRP A 418 11.84 12.38 -4.25
CA TRP A 418 11.93 10.99 -4.66
C TRP A 418 10.57 10.36 -4.90
N ALA A 419 9.60 10.74 -4.05
CA ALA A 419 8.22 10.35 -4.22
C ALA A 419 7.24 11.35 -3.61
N ARG A 420 6.09 11.50 -4.26
CA ARG A 420 4.84 11.93 -3.63
C ARG A 420 4.04 10.70 -3.22
N ASP A 421 3.68 10.60 -1.94
CA ASP A 421 2.89 9.50 -1.42
C ASP A 421 1.41 9.66 -1.79
N THR A 422 0.75 8.54 -2.05
CA THR A 422 -0.71 8.45 -2.19
C THR A 422 -1.25 7.36 -1.26
N GLU A 423 -2.27 7.69 -0.46
CA GLU A 423 -2.63 6.90 0.74
C GLU A 423 -4.00 6.20 0.67
N SER A 424 -4.78 6.34 -0.41
CA SER A 424 -6.16 5.81 -0.42
C SER A 424 -6.27 4.30 -0.12
N ASN A 425 -5.34 3.49 -0.63
CA ASN A 425 -5.25 2.06 -0.33
C ASN A 425 -4.89 1.79 1.15
N SER A 426 -3.95 2.53 1.74
CA SER A 426 -3.54 2.28 3.13
C SER A 426 -4.70 2.52 4.08
N ILE A 427 -5.47 3.59 3.90
CA ILE A 427 -6.64 3.85 4.73
C ILE A 427 -7.65 2.73 4.58
N THR A 428 -7.91 2.25 3.36
CA THR A 428 -8.82 1.12 3.16
C THR A 428 -8.37 -0.12 3.94
N SER A 429 -7.06 -0.37 4.05
CA SER A 429 -6.53 -1.47 4.86
C SER A 429 -6.81 -1.32 6.36
N THR A 430 -7.06 -0.10 6.87
CA THR A 430 -7.44 0.20 8.26
C THR A 430 -8.94 0.06 8.54
N MET A 431 -9.78 -0.04 7.50
CA MET A 431 -11.25 -0.03 7.61
C MET A 431 -11.83 -1.41 7.93
N GLY A 432 -11.16 -2.17 8.79
CA GLY A 432 -11.56 -3.54 9.10
C GLY A 432 -11.67 -4.44 7.86
N ARG A 433 -10.95 -4.16 6.77
CA ARG A 433 -11.05 -4.87 5.47
C ARG A 433 -12.42 -4.75 4.80
N LEU A 434 -13.07 -3.60 4.97
CA LEU A 434 -14.17 -3.16 4.11
C LEU A 434 -13.60 -2.30 2.99
N TYR A 435 -13.82 -2.72 1.74
CA TYR A 435 -13.13 -2.16 0.58
C TYR A 435 -13.82 -0.89 0.02
N ARG A 436 -13.13 0.25 0.11
CA ARG A 436 -13.60 1.57 -0.36
C ARG A 436 -12.63 2.16 -1.40
N THR A 437 -12.71 1.66 -2.63
CA THR A 437 -11.80 2.09 -3.71
C THR A 437 -12.22 3.42 -4.34
N PHE A 438 -13.51 3.60 -4.58
CA PHE A 438 -14.11 4.69 -5.35
C PHE A 438 -14.95 5.62 -4.48
N LYS A 439 -15.15 6.86 -4.93
CA LYS A 439 -16.13 7.79 -4.35
C LYS A 439 -17.53 7.16 -4.24
N SER A 440 -17.90 6.34 -5.21
CA SER A 440 -19.21 5.66 -5.24
C SER A 440 -19.40 4.61 -4.14
N ASN A 441 -18.33 4.18 -3.45
CA ASN A 441 -18.42 3.25 -2.32
C ASN A 441 -18.82 3.95 -1.01
N VAL A 442 -18.85 5.28 -0.97
CA VAL A 442 -18.99 6.06 0.27
C VAL A 442 -20.31 6.85 0.25
N ILE A 443 -21.07 6.76 1.35
CA ILE A 443 -22.26 7.59 1.57
C ILE A 443 -21.80 8.94 2.12
N ARG A 444 -22.26 10.04 1.50
CA ARG A 444 -21.84 11.42 1.82
C ARG A 444 -20.33 11.59 1.77
N TYR A 445 -19.75 11.22 0.64
CA TYR A 445 -18.31 11.35 0.38
C TYR A 445 -17.80 12.78 0.62
N GLU A 446 -18.61 13.78 0.31
CA GLU A 446 -18.32 15.20 0.52
C GLU A 446 -18.12 15.60 1.99
N ASP A 447 -18.57 14.77 2.94
CA ASP A 447 -18.39 14.98 4.38
C ASP A 447 -17.09 14.32 4.91
N GLU A 448 -16.42 13.50 4.10
CA GLU A 448 -15.17 12.84 4.51
C GLU A 448 -14.05 13.86 4.65
N THR A 449 -13.38 13.86 5.81
CA THR A 449 -12.32 14.83 6.10
C THR A 449 -11.08 14.69 5.22
N ASN A 450 -10.81 13.47 4.74
CA ASN A 450 -9.68 13.16 3.89
C ASN A 450 -10.22 12.41 2.66
N GLU A 451 -10.02 12.96 1.46
CA GLU A 451 -10.52 12.41 0.19
C GLU A 451 -9.78 11.12 -0.22
N GLN A 452 -9.83 10.06 0.59
CA GLN A 452 -8.99 8.86 0.49
C GLN A 452 -9.58 7.80 -0.45
N VAL A 453 -9.64 8.13 -1.73
CA VAL A 453 -10.18 7.29 -2.81
C VAL A 453 -9.27 7.34 -4.03
N ILE A 454 -9.42 6.37 -4.94
CA ILE A 454 -8.54 6.24 -6.11
C ILE A 454 -8.52 7.49 -7.00
N GLU A 455 -9.62 8.23 -7.09
CA GLU A 455 -9.69 9.46 -7.87
C GLU A 455 -8.69 10.52 -7.36
N THR A 456 -8.42 10.55 -6.06
CA THR A 456 -7.45 11.45 -5.44
C THR A 456 -6.02 11.01 -5.74
N ASP A 457 -5.73 9.71 -5.66
CA ASP A 457 -4.43 9.16 -6.04
C ASP A 457 -4.12 9.48 -7.51
N ILE A 458 -5.08 9.28 -8.42
CA ILE A 458 -4.94 9.62 -9.85
C ILE A 458 -4.63 11.12 -10.02
N ARG A 459 -5.35 12.00 -9.30
CA ARG A 459 -5.09 13.45 -9.33
C ARG A 459 -3.67 13.77 -8.89
N GLN A 460 -3.21 13.16 -7.80
CA GLN A 460 -1.86 13.37 -7.26
C GLN A 460 -0.78 12.83 -8.20
N HIS A 461 -0.99 11.68 -8.83
CA HIS A 461 -0.07 11.12 -9.84
C HIS A 461 0.09 12.06 -11.04
N ARG A 462 -1.02 12.58 -11.60
CA ARG A 462 -0.96 13.58 -12.67
C ARG A 462 -0.25 14.86 -12.22
N GLY A 463 -0.48 15.29 -10.98
CA GLY A 463 0.21 16.43 -10.37
C GLY A 463 1.73 16.23 -10.33
N SER A 464 2.20 15.06 -9.89
CA SER A 464 3.62 14.72 -9.86
C SER A 464 4.25 14.72 -11.26
N VAL A 465 3.58 14.12 -12.24
CA VAL A 465 4.03 14.13 -13.65
C VAL A 465 4.14 15.56 -14.17
N LYS A 466 3.14 16.40 -13.93
CA LYS A 466 3.14 17.81 -14.34
C LYS A 466 4.29 18.60 -13.70
N MET A 467 4.62 18.31 -12.44
CA MET A 467 5.73 18.96 -11.73
C MET A 467 7.10 18.45 -12.19
N GLY A 468 7.18 17.27 -12.81
CA GLY A 468 8.43 16.66 -13.23
C GLY A 468 9.34 16.33 -12.04
N VAL A 469 8.75 15.80 -10.97
CA VAL A 469 9.50 15.29 -9.81
C VAL A 469 10.17 13.96 -10.14
N HIS A 470 11.03 13.45 -9.26
CA HIS A 470 11.73 12.19 -9.50
C HIS A 470 10.77 10.98 -9.54
N GLY A 471 9.76 10.94 -8.66
CA GLY A 471 8.84 9.80 -8.63
C GLY A 471 7.56 9.98 -7.82
N ILE A 472 6.85 8.86 -7.68
CA ILE A 472 5.64 8.69 -6.87
C ILE A 472 5.76 7.43 -6.01
N ASN A 473 5.02 7.38 -4.90
CA ASN A 473 4.95 6.22 -4.02
C ASN A 473 3.49 5.89 -3.70
N GLY A 474 3.00 4.79 -4.26
CA GLY A 474 1.63 4.33 -4.02
C GLY A 474 1.59 3.37 -2.83
N PHE A 475 0.79 3.67 -1.83
CA PHE A 475 0.58 2.69 -0.76
C PHE A 475 -0.19 1.49 -1.29
N MET A 476 0.31 0.29 -1.01
CA MET A 476 -0.31 -1.00 -1.32
C MET A 476 -0.29 -1.82 -0.03
N PHE A 477 -0.89 -1.31 1.04
CA PHE A 477 -0.82 -2.01 2.34
C PHE A 477 -1.64 -3.31 2.30
N GLU A 478 -2.71 -3.30 1.51
CA GLU A 478 -3.48 -4.48 1.15
C GLU A 478 -3.52 -4.60 -0.38
N TRP A 479 -3.11 -5.75 -0.89
CA TRP A 479 -3.13 -6.10 -2.30
C TRP A 479 -4.46 -6.76 -2.68
N TYR A 480 -4.90 -7.73 -1.87
CA TYR A 480 -6.11 -8.47 -2.16
C TYR A 480 -7.35 -7.56 -2.02
N GLY A 481 -8.23 -7.59 -3.03
CA GLY A 481 -9.40 -6.68 -3.12
C GLY A 481 -9.12 -5.27 -3.68
N LEU A 482 -7.87 -4.79 -3.73
CA LEU A 482 -7.54 -3.39 -4.05
C LEU A 482 -6.64 -3.18 -5.28
N PHE A 483 -6.65 -4.13 -6.22
CA PHE A 483 -5.75 -4.13 -7.38
C PHE A 483 -5.85 -2.89 -8.28
N MET A 484 -7.00 -2.20 -8.30
CA MET A 484 -7.20 -1.02 -9.15
C MET A 484 -6.22 0.12 -8.80
N HIS A 485 -5.82 0.25 -7.53
CA HIS A 485 -4.83 1.26 -7.14
C HIS A 485 -3.47 1.02 -7.80
N LEU A 486 -3.01 -0.24 -7.89
CA LEU A 486 -1.75 -0.57 -8.57
C LEU A 486 -1.82 -0.23 -10.06
N PHE A 487 -2.95 -0.54 -10.70
CA PHE A 487 -3.14 -0.26 -12.13
C PHE A 487 -3.13 1.25 -12.40
N ALA A 488 -3.80 2.04 -11.55
CA ALA A 488 -3.80 3.49 -11.65
C ALA A 488 -2.40 4.06 -11.40
N HIS A 489 -1.71 3.54 -10.38
CA HIS A 489 -0.35 3.94 -10.04
C HIS A 489 0.62 3.73 -11.20
N GLY A 490 0.59 2.54 -11.83
CA GLY A 490 1.37 2.24 -13.02
C GLY A 490 1.02 3.14 -14.21
N ASN A 491 -0.27 3.27 -14.53
CA ASN A 491 -0.72 4.04 -15.70
C ASN A 491 -0.43 5.54 -15.60
N TYR A 492 -0.85 6.17 -14.50
CA TYR A 492 -0.70 7.61 -14.33
C TYR A 492 0.72 7.99 -13.91
N GLY A 493 1.45 7.11 -13.22
CA GLY A 493 2.89 7.26 -12.98
C GLY A 493 3.74 7.17 -14.24
N TRP A 494 3.28 6.43 -15.25
CA TRP A 494 3.88 6.42 -16.58
C TRP A 494 3.61 7.73 -17.36
N GLY A 495 2.61 8.51 -16.92
CA GLY A 495 2.28 9.82 -17.47
C GLY A 495 1.03 9.87 -18.35
N SER A 496 0.14 8.88 -18.23
CA SER A 496 -1.16 8.89 -18.91
C SER A 496 -2.00 10.12 -18.54
N GLN A 497 -2.78 10.63 -19.50
CA GLN A 497 -3.81 11.65 -19.27
C GLN A 497 -5.23 11.13 -19.52
N MET A 498 -5.37 9.83 -19.77
CA MET A 498 -6.64 9.12 -20.01
C MET A 498 -7.68 9.45 -18.95
N ASP A 499 -8.93 9.69 -19.36
CA ASP A 499 -10.04 9.93 -18.44
C ASP A 499 -10.16 8.79 -17.41
N ASN A 500 -10.59 9.13 -16.20
CA ASN A 500 -10.64 8.15 -15.11
C ASN A 500 -11.61 7.00 -15.43
N GLU A 501 -12.78 7.30 -16.01
CA GLU A 501 -13.76 6.26 -16.35
C GLU A 501 -13.26 5.36 -17.47
N GLU A 502 -12.69 5.96 -18.52
CA GLU A 502 -12.05 5.22 -19.61
C GLU A 502 -10.96 4.28 -19.09
N PHE A 503 -10.09 4.77 -18.21
CA PHE A 503 -9.06 3.98 -17.56
C PHE A 503 -9.63 2.80 -16.78
N TYR A 504 -10.69 3.00 -15.97
CA TYR A 504 -11.27 1.90 -15.18
C TYR A 504 -11.80 0.77 -16.05
N HIS A 505 -12.53 1.10 -17.11
CA HIS A 505 -13.05 0.11 -18.07
C HIS A 505 -11.90 -0.63 -18.76
N MET A 506 -10.89 0.11 -19.20
CA MET A 506 -9.74 -0.44 -19.91
C MET A 506 -8.88 -1.35 -19.02
N ALA A 507 -8.60 -0.94 -17.78
CA ALA A 507 -7.84 -1.72 -16.80
C ALA A 507 -8.53 -3.05 -16.48
N CYS A 508 -9.84 -3.02 -16.28
CA CYS A 508 -10.62 -4.24 -16.06
C CYS A 508 -10.67 -5.14 -17.30
N LYS A 509 -10.88 -4.57 -18.49
CA LYS A 509 -10.89 -5.34 -19.75
C LYS A 509 -9.54 -6.01 -20.02
N GLN A 510 -8.43 -5.31 -19.81
CA GLN A 510 -7.09 -5.83 -20.06
C GLN A 510 -6.74 -7.01 -19.14
N ASN A 511 -7.14 -6.95 -17.87
CA ASN A 511 -6.79 -7.97 -16.87
C ASN A 511 -7.80 -9.13 -16.78
N PHE A 512 -9.07 -8.88 -17.12
CA PHE A 512 -10.17 -9.84 -16.92
C PHE A 512 -10.96 -10.19 -18.20
N GLY A 513 -10.64 -9.57 -19.34
CA GLY A 513 -11.33 -9.81 -20.61
C GLY A 513 -12.81 -9.50 -20.53
N ASP A 514 -13.65 -10.43 -20.99
CA ASP A 514 -15.12 -10.29 -20.98
C ASP A 514 -15.73 -10.15 -19.57
N LEU A 515 -14.97 -10.52 -18.52
CA LEU A 515 -15.39 -10.36 -17.13
C LEU A 515 -15.15 -8.94 -16.60
N GLY A 516 -14.41 -8.10 -17.34
CA GLY A 516 -13.96 -6.77 -16.90
C GLY A 516 -15.10 -5.87 -16.41
N GLU A 517 -16.20 -5.77 -17.16
CA GLU A 517 -17.37 -4.98 -16.76
C GLU A 517 -18.02 -5.49 -15.47
N THR A 518 -18.00 -6.81 -15.26
CA THR A 518 -18.55 -7.40 -14.03
C THR A 518 -17.66 -7.09 -12.83
N VAL A 519 -16.34 -7.16 -13.00
CA VAL A 519 -15.37 -6.77 -11.96
C VAL A 519 -15.54 -5.31 -11.60
N LEU A 520 -15.58 -4.42 -12.60
CA LEU A 520 -15.75 -2.99 -12.38
C LEU A 520 -17.08 -2.66 -11.69
N TYR A 521 -18.16 -3.32 -12.11
CA TYR A 521 -19.46 -3.18 -11.47
C TYR A 521 -19.39 -3.53 -9.98
N VAL A 522 -18.80 -4.68 -9.62
CA VAL A 522 -18.64 -5.08 -8.21
C VAL A 522 -17.88 -4.01 -7.44
N MET A 523 -16.69 -3.63 -7.90
CA MET A 523 -15.85 -2.69 -7.16
C MET A 523 -16.49 -1.32 -6.97
N LYS A 524 -17.25 -0.82 -7.97
CA LYS A 524 -17.93 0.49 -7.88
C LYS A 524 -19.21 0.48 -7.05
N ASN A 525 -19.88 -0.65 -6.94
CA ASN A 525 -21.23 -0.72 -6.36
C ASN A 525 -21.28 -1.37 -4.97
N MET A 526 -20.16 -1.90 -4.47
CA MET A 526 -20.00 -2.26 -3.06
C MET A 526 -19.98 -0.99 -2.20
N VAL A 527 -21.15 -0.51 -1.80
CA VAL A 527 -21.24 0.57 -0.80
C VAL A 527 -20.69 0.01 0.50
N THR A 528 -19.95 0.83 1.23
CA THR A 528 -19.38 0.43 2.52
C THR A 528 -19.81 1.46 3.55
N ILE A 529 -20.07 0.99 4.76
CA ILE A 529 -20.20 1.83 5.96
C ILE A 529 -19.27 1.21 6.99
N HIS A 530 -18.31 1.97 7.49
CA HIS A 530 -17.48 1.50 8.59
C HIS A 530 -18.27 1.60 9.88
N GLU A 531 -18.08 0.66 10.79
CA GLU A 531 -18.83 0.53 12.03
C GLU A 531 -18.59 1.73 12.96
N SER A 532 -17.46 2.45 12.82
CA SER A 532 -17.24 3.72 13.52
C SER A 532 -18.19 4.83 13.04
N GLN A 533 -18.86 4.71 11.90
CA GLN A 533 -19.83 5.69 11.39
C GLN A 533 -21.25 5.45 11.96
N ILE A 534 -21.44 4.39 12.75
CA ILE A 534 -22.69 4.14 13.48
C ILE A 534 -22.92 5.30 14.48
N PRO A 535 -24.14 5.86 14.57
CA PRO A 535 -24.43 7.05 15.40
C PRO A 535 -23.96 6.94 16.86
N LEU A 536 -24.18 5.79 17.49
CA LEU A 536 -23.84 5.56 18.90
C LEU A 536 -22.35 5.29 19.15
N TYR A 537 -21.54 5.10 18.09
CA TYR A 537 -20.11 4.85 18.24
C TYR A 537 -19.41 6.14 18.67
N THR A 538 -18.95 6.22 19.92
CA THR A 538 -18.41 7.47 20.51
C THR A 538 -16.89 7.59 20.47
N THR A 539 -16.17 6.47 20.32
CA THR A 539 -14.71 6.51 20.27
C THR A 539 -14.24 7.19 18.98
N PRO A 540 -13.37 8.21 19.06
CA PRO A 540 -12.92 8.93 17.87
C PRO A 540 -12.20 8.01 16.89
N PHE A 541 -12.49 8.19 15.61
CA PHE A 541 -11.74 7.61 14.51
C PHE A 541 -11.43 8.72 13.52
N PRO A 542 -10.16 9.16 13.42
CA PRO A 542 -9.80 10.43 12.79
C PRO A 542 -10.03 10.44 11.26
N PHE A 543 -10.04 9.26 10.64
CA PHE A 543 -10.16 9.11 9.19
C PHE A 543 -11.60 9.19 8.69
N GLN A 544 -12.59 8.92 9.56
CA GLN A 544 -14.02 8.95 9.21
C GLN A 544 -14.82 9.53 10.38
N LYS A 545 -15.09 10.83 10.31
CA LYS A 545 -15.78 11.58 11.36
C LYS A 545 -17.28 11.68 11.14
N ASN A 546 -17.75 11.52 9.91
CA ASN A 546 -19.16 11.50 9.58
C ASN A 546 -19.87 10.32 10.26
N LYS A 547 -21.02 10.60 10.88
CA LYS A 547 -21.93 9.60 11.44
C LYS A 547 -23.15 9.49 10.54
N MET A 548 -23.65 8.28 10.33
CA MET A 548 -24.87 8.04 9.55
C MET A 548 -26.06 8.76 10.18
N GLN A 549 -26.99 9.24 9.34
CA GLN A 549 -28.15 10.03 9.75
C GLN A 549 -29.44 9.46 9.15
N GLN A 550 -30.60 9.95 9.61
CA GLN A 550 -31.92 9.52 9.11
C GLN A 550 -32.05 9.70 7.59
N ASP A 551 -31.46 10.77 7.05
CA ASP A 551 -31.51 11.09 5.62
C ASP A 551 -30.67 10.11 4.77
N ASP A 552 -29.78 9.32 5.39
CA ASP A 552 -28.97 8.30 4.70
C ASP A 552 -29.74 6.98 4.47
N ILE A 553 -30.89 6.77 5.13
CA ILE A 553 -31.69 5.52 5.04
C ILE A 553 -31.99 5.11 3.59
N PRO A 554 -32.42 6.00 2.67
CA PRO A 554 -32.67 5.61 1.29
C PRO A 554 -31.44 5.04 0.57
N ALA A 555 -30.25 5.58 0.84
CA ALA A 555 -29.00 5.08 0.26
C ALA A 555 -28.63 3.71 0.82
N ILE A 556 -28.79 3.52 2.14
CA ILE A 556 -28.55 2.24 2.83
C ILE A 556 -29.49 1.16 2.29
N LEU A 557 -30.79 1.45 2.17
CA LEU A 557 -31.77 0.51 1.64
C LEU A 557 -31.51 0.16 0.18
N LYS A 558 -31.07 1.12 -0.64
CA LYS A 558 -30.68 0.87 -2.03
C LYS A 558 -29.47 -0.07 -2.11
N ALA A 559 -28.45 0.15 -1.26
CA ALA A 559 -27.29 -0.73 -1.20
C ALA A 559 -27.70 -2.15 -0.79
N LYS A 560 -28.52 -2.29 0.25
CA LYS A 560 -29.07 -3.58 0.70
C LYS A 560 -29.86 -4.30 -0.39
N GLN A 561 -30.66 -3.59 -1.17
CA GLN A 561 -31.41 -4.18 -2.30
C GLN A 561 -30.50 -4.72 -3.41
N ASN A 562 -29.30 -4.16 -3.59
CA ASN A 562 -28.33 -4.61 -4.60
C ASN A 562 -27.42 -5.75 -4.12
N HIS A 563 -27.45 -6.09 -2.82
CA HIS A 563 -26.55 -7.05 -2.19
C HIS A 563 -26.47 -8.39 -2.93
N GLU A 564 -27.62 -9.06 -3.13
CA GLU A 564 -27.68 -10.37 -3.79
C GLU A 564 -27.14 -10.33 -5.23
N ASN A 565 -27.35 -9.21 -5.93
CA ASN A 565 -26.82 -9.02 -7.28
C ASN A 565 -25.29 -8.90 -7.27
N ILE A 566 -24.72 -8.14 -6.33
CA ILE A 566 -23.25 -8.03 -6.19
C ILE A 566 -22.66 -9.38 -5.77
N LEU A 567 -23.22 -10.03 -4.75
CA LEU A 567 -22.71 -11.30 -4.23
C LEU A 567 -22.75 -12.42 -5.28
N SER A 568 -23.82 -12.48 -6.09
CA SER A 568 -23.91 -13.45 -7.19
C SER A 568 -22.85 -13.22 -8.28
N LYS A 569 -22.51 -11.96 -8.57
CA LYS A 569 -21.42 -11.59 -9.49
C LYS A 569 -20.06 -11.99 -8.91
N ILE A 570 -19.80 -11.73 -7.64
CA ILE A 570 -18.56 -12.16 -6.97
C ILE A 570 -18.39 -13.68 -7.04
N LYS A 571 -19.44 -14.44 -6.72
CA LYS A 571 -19.41 -15.92 -6.79
C LYS A 571 -19.17 -16.45 -8.20
N MET A 572 -19.70 -15.77 -9.22
CA MET A 572 -19.38 -16.08 -10.61
C MET A 572 -17.89 -15.82 -10.90
N LEU A 573 -17.35 -14.66 -10.49
CA LEU A 573 -15.93 -14.32 -10.66
C LEU A 573 -15.00 -15.31 -9.94
N GLN A 574 -15.31 -15.71 -8.71
CA GLN A 574 -14.57 -16.74 -7.97
C GLN A 574 -14.55 -18.07 -8.73
N LYS A 575 -15.71 -18.50 -9.26
CA LYS A 575 -15.81 -19.73 -10.05
C LYS A 575 -14.96 -19.66 -11.32
N GLU A 576 -15.03 -18.55 -12.06
CA GLU A 576 -14.22 -18.37 -13.28
C GLU A 576 -12.72 -18.32 -12.95
N ALA A 577 -12.32 -17.61 -11.89
CA ALA A 577 -10.94 -17.57 -11.40
C ALA A 577 -10.44 -18.94 -10.93
N TYR A 578 -11.32 -19.77 -10.38
CA TYR A 578 -11.01 -21.15 -10.00
C TYR A 578 -10.91 -22.11 -11.20
N LEU A 579 -11.60 -21.84 -12.31
CA LEU A 579 -11.57 -22.73 -13.49
C LEU A 579 -10.49 -22.34 -14.50
N ASN A 580 -10.12 -21.06 -14.54
CA ASN A 580 -9.15 -20.52 -15.48
C ASN A 580 -7.81 -20.24 -14.80
N GLU A 581 -6.76 -20.96 -15.20
CA GLU A 581 -5.40 -20.82 -14.65
C GLU A 581 -4.87 -19.38 -14.75
N LYS A 582 -5.19 -18.63 -15.82
CA LYS A 582 -4.76 -17.23 -15.96
C LYS A 582 -5.43 -16.29 -14.97
N LEU A 583 -6.63 -16.65 -14.51
CA LEU A 583 -7.38 -15.86 -13.54
C LEU A 583 -7.13 -16.31 -12.10
N ARG A 584 -6.42 -17.43 -11.89
CA ARG A 584 -6.12 -17.98 -10.56
C ARG A 584 -5.47 -16.95 -9.61
N PRO A 585 -4.51 -16.12 -10.04
CA PRO A 585 -3.90 -15.10 -9.18
C PRO A 585 -4.93 -14.11 -8.59
N TRP A 586 -6.07 -13.94 -9.26
CA TRP A 586 -7.11 -13.00 -8.86
C TRP A 586 -8.15 -13.60 -7.89
N LEU A 587 -8.18 -14.92 -7.72
CA LEU A 587 -9.16 -15.60 -6.85
C LEU A 587 -9.15 -15.05 -5.41
N PRO A 588 -8.00 -14.85 -4.74
CA PRO A 588 -7.99 -14.29 -3.38
C PRO A 588 -8.58 -12.88 -3.30
N HIS A 589 -8.50 -12.09 -4.38
CA HIS A 589 -9.15 -10.78 -4.39
C HIS A 589 -10.66 -10.92 -4.33
N PHE A 590 -11.25 -11.84 -5.10
CA PHE A 590 -12.69 -12.07 -5.09
C PHE A 590 -13.17 -12.71 -3.78
N ASP A 591 -12.36 -13.57 -3.15
CA ASP A 591 -12.67 -14.11 -1.82
C ASP A 591 -12.77 -13.01 -0.75
N LYS A 592 -11.88 -12.00 -0.82
CA LYS A 592 -11.90 -10.85 0.08
C LYS A 592 -13.13 -9.96 -0.17
N LEU A 593 -13.45 -9.70 -1.44
CA LEU A 593 -14.63 -8.93 -1.82
C LEU A 593 -15.93 -9.65 -1.40
N GLU A 594 -15.99 -10.98 -1.49
CA GLU A 594 -17.14 -11.76 -1.00
C GLU A 594 -17.33 -11.58 0.51
N ASN A 595 -16.24 -11.72 1.28
CA ASN A 595 -16.28 -11.53 2.73
C ASN A 595 -16.76 -10.12 3.08
N ALA A 596 -16.18 -9.09 2.48
CA ALA A 596 -16.57 -7.70 2.73
C ALA A 596 -18.03 -7.40 2.33
N GLU A 597 -18.52 -7.93 1.21
CA GLU A 597 -19.92 -7.71 0.79
C GLU A 597 -20.92 -8.38 1.73
N ARG A 598 -20.62 -9.58 2.23
CA ARG A 598 -21.42 -10.26 3.27
C ARG A 598 -21.49 -9.42 4.55
N ARG A 599 -20.36 -8.84 4.95
CA ARG A 599 -20.27 -7.95 6.11
C ARG A 599 -21.08 -6.66 5.92
N ASN A 600 -20.91 -6.00 4.77
CA ASN A 600 -21.67 -4.79 4.42
C ASN A 600 -23.18 -4.98 4.61
N ALA A 601 -23.75 -6.11 4.16
CA ALA A 601 -25.17 -6.40 4.33
C ALA A 601 -25.62 -6.41 5.80
N VAL A 602 -24.82 -7.01 6.69
CA VAL A 602 -25.09 -7.05 8.14
C VAL A 602 -24.91 -5.66 8.75
N ILE A 603 -23.87 -4.93 8.35
CA ILE A 603 -23.61 -3.58 8.85
C ILE A 603 -24.73 -2.61 8.45
N TYR A 604 -25.32 -2.74 7.26
CA TYR A 604 -26.49 -1.93 6.87
C TYR A 604 -27.64 -2.09 7.88
N ASP A 605 -27.93 -3.33 8.29
CA ASP A 605 -28.98 -3.60 9.28
C ASP A 605 -28.62 -3.06 10.66
N MET A 606 -27.36 -3.22 11.06
CA MET A 606 -26.84 -2.64 12.30
C MET A 606 -27.00 -1.11 12.35
N VAL A 607 -26.69 -0.42 11.25
CA VAL A 607 -26.84 1.04 11.13
C VAL A 607 -28.31 1.44 11.17
N LEU A 608 -29.21 0.71 10.49
CA LEU A 608 -30.65 0.98 10.53
C LEU A 608 -31.22 0.81 11.94
N ALA A 609 -30.79 -0.22 12.68
CA ALA A 609 -31.16 -0.43 14.07
C ALA A 609 -30.65 0.72 14.97
N ALA A 610 -29.40 1.15 14.78
CA ALA A 610 -28.84 2.30 15.49
C ALA A 610 -29.57 3.62 15.19
N LEU A 611 -29.96 3.86 13.93
CA LEU A 611 -30.77 5.03 13.58
C LEU A 611 -32.18 4.96 14.19
N ALA A 612 -32.77 3.77 14.30
CA ALA A 612 -34.02 3.60 15.00
C ALA A 612 -33.88 3.87 16.51
N TYR A 613 -32.76 3.45 17.12
CA TYR A 613 -32.43 3.72 18.52
C TYR A 613 -32.36 5.22 18.82
N GLU A 614 -31.68 6.00 17.95
CA GLU A 614 -31.56 7.45 18.11
C GLU A 614 -32.90 8.19 18.06
N LYS A 615 -33.91 7.62 17.38
CA LYS A 615 -35.24 8.23 17.23
C LYS A 615 -36.23 7.80 18.31
N GLU A 616 -35.94 6.71 19.03
CA GLU A 616 -36.86 6.14 20.00
C GLU A 616 -36.68 6.79 21.37
N ASP A 617 -37.83 7.13 21.99
CA ASP A 617 -37.90 7.76 23.32
C ASP A 617 -38.32 6.75 24.40
N ASP A 618 -38.94 5.61 24.01
CA ASP A 618 -39.35 4.56 24.93
C ASP A 618 -38.16 3.68 25.34
N GLU A 619 -37.82 3.72 26.63
CA GLU A 619 -36.66 3.01 27.19
C GLU A 619 -36.69 1.49 26.96
N GLU A 620 -37.87 0.84 27.01
CA GLU A 620 -37.96 -0.61 26.79
C GLU A 620 -37.64 -0.97 25.33
N LYS A 621 -38.09 -0.15 24.38
CA LYS A 621 -37.76 -0.33 22.97
C LYS A 621 -36.31 0.04 22.66
N LYS A 622 -35.76 1.09 23.27
CA LYS A 622 -34.34 1.43 23.16
C LYS A 622 -33.46 0.26 23.60
N GLU A 623 -33.82 -0.40 24.70
CA GLU A 623 -33.07 -1.56 25.17
C GLU A 623 -33.12 -2.74 24.19
N LYS A 624 -34.28 -3.00 23.58
CA LYS A 624 -34.43 -4.02 22.52
C LYS A 624 -33.61 -3.69 21.27
N LEU A 625 -33.53 -2.41 20.90
CA LEU A 625 -32.72 -1.96 19.77
C LEU A 625 -31.21 -2.12 20.05
N LEU A 626 -30.76 -1.90 21.30
CA LEU A 626 -29.39 -2.22 21.70
C LEU A 626 -29.08 -3.72 21.58
N ASP A 627 -30.02 -4.60 21.94
CA ASP A 627 -29.86 -6.05 21.72
C ASP A 627 -29.76 -6.40 20.24
N GLU A 628 -30.57 -5.75 19.39
CA GLU A 628 -30.55 -5.93 17.95
C GLU A 628 -29.21 -5.47 17.33
N ILE A 629 -28.67 -4.33 17.78
CA ILE A 629 -27.35 -3.84 17.35
C ILE A 629 -26.25 -4.83 17.78
N LEU A 630 -26.28 -5.33 19.03
CA LEU A 630 -25.32 -6.34 19.49
C LEU A 630 -25.43 -7.64 18.69
N TYR A 631 -26.64 -8.07 18.35
CA TYR A 631 -26.87 -9.24 17.51
C TYR A 631 -26.20 -9.09 16.13
N TYR A 632 -26.39 -7.95 15.45
CA TYR A 632 -25.75 -7.71 14.17
C TYR A 632 -24.22 -7.57 14.29
N ASN A 633 -23.72 -6.96 15.37
CA ASN A 633 -22.29 -6.89 15.65
C ASN A 633 -21.66 -8.30 15.81
N GLU A 634 -22.33 -9.23 16.48
CA GLU A 634 -21.88 -10.64 16.56
C GLU A 634 -21.94 -11.35 15.20
N GLN A 635 -22.97 -11.10 14.40
CA GLN A 635 -23.08 -11.68 13.07
C GLN A 635 -21.98 -11.21 12.12
N ASP A 636 -21.65 -9.92 12.15
CA ASP A 636 -20.52 -9.39 11.37
C ASP A 636 -19.21 -10.06 11.80
N PHE A 637 -18.98 -10.16 13.12
CA PHE A 637 -17.76 -10.77 13.63
C PHE A 637 -17.68 -12.29 13.37
N ASP A 638 -18.81 -12.98 13.29
CA ASP A 638 -18.87 -14.37 12.80
C ASP A 638 -18.32 -14.48 11.37
N ILE A 639 -18.67 -13.56 10.47
CA ILE A 639 -18.14 -13.52 9.09
C ILE A 639 -16.64 -13.21 9.09
N VAL A 640 -16.18 -12.29 9.95
CA VAL A 640 -14.76 -11.95 10.09
C VAL A 640 -13.93 -13.17 10.50
N LYS A 641 -14.41 -13.94 11.48
CA LYS A 641 -13.74 -15.15 12.01
C LYS A 641 -13.56 -16.26 10.98
N GLU A 642 -14.34 -16.27 9.91
CA GLU A 642 -14.21 -17.28 8.84
C GLU A 642 -12.93 -17.08 8.02
N MET A 643 -12.42 -15.86 7.92
CA MET A 643 -11.36 -15.51 6.97
C MET A 643 -10.07 -14.99 7.62
N PHE A 644 -10.19 -14.37 8.79
CA PHE A 644 -9.14 -13.56 9.36
C PHE A 644 -8.77 -14.03 10.76
N PHE A 645 -7.49 -13.91 11.10
CA PHE A 645 -6.99 -14.37 12.41
C PHE A 645 -6.43 -13.25 13.29
N ASP A 646 -6.05 -12.10 12.73
CA ASP A 646 -5.62 -10.88 13.42
C ASP A 646 -6.82 -10.01 13.90
N ILE A 647 -7.81 -10.67 14.51
CA ILE A 647 -9.15 -10.11 14.77
C ILE A 647 -9.41 -9.79 16.25
N ASN A 648 -8.42 -10.07 17.10
CA ASN A 648 -8.47 -9.78 18.53
C ASN A 648 -7.65 -8.51 18.85
N PRO A 649 -8.00 -7.77 19.91
CA PRO A 649 -7.21 -6.62 20.34
C PRO A 649 -5.77 -7.01 20.70
N VAL A 650 -4.83 -6.21 20.23
CA VAL A 650 -3.42 -6.21 20.63
C VAL A 650 -3.27 -5.19 21.74
N THR A 651 -2.62 -5.56 22.85
CA THR A 651 -2.55 -4.75 24.09
C THR A 651 -1.12 -4.53 24.58
N GLU A 652 -0.14 -5.04 23.84
CA GLU A 652 1.29 -5.02 24.16
C GLU A 652 1.87 -3.59 24.27
N THR A 653 1.19 -2.62 23.68
CA THR A 653 1.51 -1.19 23.78
C THR A 653 1.04 -0.56 25.09
N GLY A 654 0.18 -1.24 25.86
CA GLY A 654 -0.51 -0.71 27.03
C GLY A 654 -1.88 -0.09 26.74
N VAL A 655 -2.27 0.00 25.46
CA VAL A 655 -3.62 0.41 25.03
C VAL A 655 -4.13 -0.62 24.03
N GLY A 656 -5.38 -1.03 24.14
CA GLY A 656 -5.98 -1.98 23.20
C GLY A 656 -6.17 -1.35 21.81
N SER A 657 -5.67 -2.02 20.77
CA SER A 657 -6.00 -1.70 19.37
C SER A 657 -6.51 -2.94 18.65
N CYS A 658 -7.60 -2.78 17.93
CA CYS A 658 -8.08 -3.76 16.96
C CYS A 658 -8.61 -3.03 15.74
N MET A 659 -8.33 -3.55 14.55
CA MET A 659 -8.77 -2.93 13.30
C MET A 659 -10.23 -3.27 12.96
N PHE A 660 -10.87 -4.10 13.79
CA PHE A 660 -12.30 -4.39 13.76
C PHE A 660 -12.97 -3.66 14.92
N PRO A 661 -13.85 -2.66 14.66
CA PRO A 661 -14.53 -1.90 15.71
C PRO A 661 -15.45 -2.73 16.63
N TYR A 662 -15.72 -3.99 16.27
CA TYR A 662 -16.56 -4.96 17.01
C TYR A 662 -16.38 -4.89 18.53
N HIS A 663 -15.13 -4.94 19.01
CA HIS A 663 -14.85 -5.02 20.45
C HIS A 663 -15.22 -3.72 21.18
N GLU A 664 -14.96 -2.59 20.53
CA GLU A 664 -15.22 -1.27 21.09
C GLU A 664 -16.72 -0.93 21.08
N LEU A 665 -17.44 -1.35 20.05
CA LEU A 665 -18.90 -1.19 20.00
C LEU A 665 -19.59 -1.94 21.16
N LYS A 666 -19.10 -3.13 21.53
CA LYS A 666 -19.60 -3.87 22.70
C LYS A 666 -19.36 -3.12 24.01
N ARG A 667 -18.17 -2.54 24.19
CA ARG A 667 -17.83 -1.72 25.35
C ARG A 667 -18.72 -0.49 25.46
N ILE A 668 -18.95 0.20 24.34
CA ILE A 668 -19.81 1.39 24.27
C ILE A 668 -21.25 1.03 24.70
N ILE A 669 -21.82 -0.04 24.15
CA ILE A 669 -23.19 -0.47 24.51
C ILE A 669 -23.28 -0.93 25.97
N HIS A 670 -22.26 -1.65 26.47
CA HIS A 670 -22.16 -1.99 27.89
C HIS A 670 -22.22 -0.74 28.78
N ASN A 671 -21.42 0.28 28.46
CA ASN A 671 -21.38 1.53 29.22
C ASN A 671 -22.67 2.35 29.13
N MET A 672 -23.43 2.21 28.04
CA MET A 672 -24.76 2.82 27.92
C MET A 672 -25.78 2.13 28.83
N ARG A 673 -25.70 0.79 28.98
CA ARG A 673 -26.59 -0.01 29.83
C ARG A 673 -26.26 0.05 31.31
N HIS A 674 -24.96 0.19 31.61
CA HIS A 674 -24.42 0.14 32.96
C HIS A 674 -23.59 1.40 33.25
N PRO A 675 -24.19 2.60 33.23
CA PRO A 675 -23.46 3.85 33.46
C PRO A 675 -22.80 3.94 34.85
N GLU A 676 -23.23 3.11 35.80
CA GLU A 676 -22.64 2.94 37.13
C GLU A 676 -21.44 1.98 37.19
N ASP A 677 -21.25 1.14 36.18
CA ASP A 677 -20.20 0.11 36.08
C ASP A 677 -19.55 0.13 34.70
N LYS A 678 -18.95 1.29 34.38
CA LYS A 678 -18.32 1.54 33.09
C LYS A 678 -17.01 0.79 32.95
N ASP A 679 -16.83 0.18 31.78
CA ASP A 679 -15.55 -0.29 31.30
C ASP A 679 -14.79 0.88 30.64
N GLU A 680 -13.70 1.31 31.27
CA GLU A 680 -12.85 2.42 30.81
C GLU A 680 -11.72 1.97 29.86
N GLU A 681 -11.57 0.66 29.62
CA GLU A 681 -10.53 0.10 28.74
C GLU A 681 -10.93 0.20 27.26
N VAL A 682 -10.81 1.41 26.70
CA VAL A 682 -11.10 1.66 25.27
C VAL A 682 -10.24 0.79 24.36
N ILE A 683 -10.87 0.22 23.34
CA ILE A 683 -10.20 -0.47 22.23
C ILE A 683 -10.24 0.45 21.02
N SER A 684 -9.08 0.95 20.62
CA SER A 684 -8.99 1.86 19.47
C SER A 684 -9.16 1.09 18.16
N SER A 685 -9.83 1.71 17.18
CA SER A 685 -10.03 1.17 15.84
C SER A 685 -8.75 1.29 15.00
N GLY A 686 -7.72 0.52 15.37
CA GLY A 686 -6.39 0.54 14.76
C GLY A 686 -5.34 1.37 15.51
N VAL A 687 -4.07 1.13 15.16
CA VAL A 687 -2.89 1.83 15.73
C VAL A 687 -2.92 3.29 15.35
N GLU A 688 -3.33 3.58 14.11
CA GLU A 688 -3.41 4.93 13.60
C GLU A 688 -4.40 5.76 14.39
N ALA A 689 -5.45 5.16 14.96
CA ALA A 689 -6.31 5.92 15.87
C ALA A 689 -5.53 6.43 17.09
N PHE A 690 -4.55 5.70 17.62
CA PHE A 690 -3.78 6.11 18.81
C PHE A 690 -3.08 7.46 18.65
N GLY A 691 -2.50 7.73 17.48
CA GLY A 691 -1.77 8.97 17.23
C GLY A 691 -2.62 10.23 17.10
N TRP A 692 -3.92 10.06 16.84
CA TRP A 692 -4.87 11.15 16.67
C TRP A 692 -5.90 11.23 17.80
N LEU A 693 -5.87 10.29 18.75
CA LEU A 693 -6.72 10.28 19.93
C LEU A 693 -6.22 11.30 20.96
N TRP A 694 -6.56 12.57 20.70
CA TRP A 694 -6.78 13.57 21.75
C TRP A 694 -8.15 13.21 22.36
N LEU A 695 -8.18 12.59 23.54
CA LEU A 695 -9.43 12.24 24.21
C LEU A 695 -9.79 13.27 25.28
#